data_AF-A0A5C7R3R9-F1
#
_entry.id   AF-A0A5C7R3R9-F1
#
_cell.length_a   1.000
_cell.length_b   1.000
_cell.length_c   1.000
_cell.angle_alpha   90.00
_cell.angle_beta   90.00
_cell.angle_gamma   90.00
#
_symmetry.space_group_name_H-M   'P 1'
#
loop_
_entity.id
_entity.type
_entity.pdbx_description
1 polymer ?
#
loop_
_entity_poly.entity_id
_entity_poly.type
_entity_poly.pdbx_seq_one_letter_code
_entity_poly.pdbx_strand_id
1 'polypeptide(L)'
;MQSASRDDEQRALRKRRRIAGVDADQADPPKIGLALSGGGIRSATFCLGLLRGLAQNGLLTRFDYLSTVSGGGYIGAMFGRLVTSLGIHRAQAELARSDSLHLAWLRRYGRYLAPRGARDYGTAIATYMRAAIAVHVEFAFMALMLAALAVLPHVMQWQWGVFEQSVWQGWRSAWWPLALGFWSLCAPGALGVYWMLRDPPPDDAGRARRLWFRGFDLAVVIAAGIAGIALFATWIESLALPMHMPWWKWAVCLILIGLAGWGVWIQILLFRQRSRPGGVAIAITRNHLTRALRAVNAIAAGMLVLGLLDWTSWKLWAVLQKSQAGLFGGLGLGGALLLLLRNANEPLQKLAMPGDGSRPGMLSWLFDFAGFGLAFALVVLWTTLAQWWVFGEKSIIECILVDKFGWMASVCDTLNTTVAAVGAELRGGEGAATVRGVMFGADKDVLIAPGFAWLCMVAFLLLWFFGTGTNAESVNTSSLHNMYRARLVRAYFGSVNWRRFRGEREGRRGAGDPQDVSNINEVVEGDDVSLRKYRPASRGGPIHLIGVCLNQTRDHRSKLYNADRKGVPLAVSAYGMEIGSGEYPAIHPAHPGTLGRWVAISGAAASPGAGANTTPGWALLLFLAGARLGVWLEHGDTVLRRAVQSVGADASGPMRRFVEALRGHGEKWFAKYMRLHAEARAAYRGPRASSWYLSDGGHFDNTGVHALLRRELDFIVLADCGADPNYHFEDIENLVRKARIDFGADIEFYSREEATRRFRSGREIGFLSQE
;
A
#
# COMPACT_ATOMS: atom_id res chain seq x y z
N MET A 1 21.54 3.46 23.52
CA MET A 1 20.58 2.50 22.92
C MET A 1 21.14 1.81 21.68
N GLN A 2 21.76 2.50 20.70
CA GLN A 2 22.51 1.83 19.62
C GLN A 2 23.66 0.94 20.13
N SER A 3 24.31 1.33 21.24
CA SER A 3 25.38 0.54 21.90
C SER A 3 24.92 -0.85 22.36
N ALA A 4 23.77 -0.94 23.04
CA ALA A 4 23.30 -2.20 23.63
C ALA A 4 23.05 -3.33 22.61
N SER A 5 22.54 -3.00 21.42
CA SER A 5 22.31 -3.99 20.34
C SER A 5 23.62 -4.53 19.77
N ARG A 6 24.59 -3.65 19.50
CA ARG A 6 25.92 -4.05 19.02
C ARG A 6 26.66 -4.85 20.10
N ASP A 7 26.51 -4.46 21.37
CA ASP A 7 27.12 -5.18 22.49
C ASP A 7 26.53 -6.60 22.65
N ASP A 8 25.21 -6.75 22.49
CA ASP A 8 24.55 -8.07 22.51
C ASP A 8 24.99 -8.95 21.33
N GLU A 9 25.10 -8.38 20.13
CA GLU A 9 25.57 -9.07 18.93
C GLU A 9 27.03 -9.52 19.09
N GLN A 10 27.91 -8.64 19.59
CA GLN A 10 29.32 -8.94 19.88
C GLN A 10 29.47 -10.02 20.96
N ARG A 11 28.66 -9.97 22.03
CA ARG A 11 28.62 -11.05 23.04
C ARG A 11 28.19 -12.38 22.43
N ALA A 12 27.19 -12.37 21.55
CA ALA A 12 26.74 -13.56 20.85
C ALA A 12 27.82 -14.12 19.91
N LEU A 13 28.55 -13.25 19.22
CA LEU A 13 29.66 -13.61 18.35
C LEU A 13 30.81 -14.29 19.12
N ARG A 14 31.26 -13.70 20.24
CA ARG A 14 32.28 -14.34 21.08
C ARG A 14 31.81 -15.69 21.61
N LYS A 15 30.55 -15.77 22.04
CA LYS A 15 29.97 -17.02 22.54
C LYS A 15 29.89 -18.10 21.45
N ARG A 16 29.48 -17.77 20.22
CA ARG A 16 29.38 -18.75 19.13
C ARG A 16 30.76 -19.27 18.73
N ARG A 17 31.76 -18.39 18.63
CA ARG A 17 33.16 -18.75 18.30
C ARG A 17 33.74 -19.76 19.29
N ARG A 18 33.56 -19.52 20.60
CA ARG A 18 33.95 -20.48 21.65
C ARG A 18 33.27 -21.83 21.53
N ILE A 19 31.96 -21.87 21.27
CA ILE A 19 31.22 -23.14 21.15
C ILE A 19 31.64 -23.92 19.90
N ALA A 20 31.90 -23.22 18.80
CA ALA A 20 32.30 -23.84 17.54
C ALA A 20 33.79 -24.24 17.51
N GLY A 21 34.57 -23.86 18.53
CA GLY A 21 36.01 -24.11 18.60
C GLY A 21 36.81 -23.33 17.56
N VAL A 22 36.41 -22.10 17.24
CA VAL A 22 37.03 -21.29 16.19
C VAL A 22 37.47 -19.95 16.74
N ASP A 23 38.78 -19.69 16.72
CA ASP A 23 39.43 -18.40 16.95
C ASP A 23 38.86 -17.60 18.14
N ALA A 24 38.45 -18.29 19.21
CA ALA A 24 37.73 -17.67 20.34
C ALA A 24 38.63 -16.85 21.26
N ASP A 25 39.93 -17.19 21.29
CA ASP A 25 40.95 -16.60 22.16
C ASP A 25 41.88 -15.63 21.40
N GLN A 26 41.70 -15.47 20.10
CA GLN A 26 42.39 -14.42 19.32
C GLN A 26 41.80 -13.05 19.67
N ALA A 27 42.66 -12.04 19.81
CA ALA A 27 42.23 -10.68 20.19
C ALA A 27 41.29 -10.04 19.15
N ASP A 28 41.53 -10.27 17.86
CA ASP A 28 40.71 -9.76 16.76
C ASP A 28 40.68 -10.73 15.56
N PRO A 29 39.90 -11.83 15.63
CA PRO A 29 39.85 -12.80 14.55
C PRO A 29 38.98 -12.30 13.39
N PRO A 30 39.38 -12.55 12.12
CA PRO A 30 38.67 -12.04 10.95
C PRO A 30 37.21 -12.50 10.97
N LYS A 31 36.28 -11.57 10.78
CA LYS A 31 34.84 -11.82 10.78
C LYS A 31 34.40 -12.30 9.40
N ILE A 32 33.79 -13.47 9.37
CA ILE A 32 33.42 -14.13 8.12
C ILE A 32 31.89 -14.17 7.96
N GLY A 33 31.40 -13.69 6.82
CA GLY A 33 29.98 -13.68 6.47
C GLY A 33 29.64 -14.61 5.31
N LEU A 34 28.46 -15.23 5.37
CA LEU A 34 27.84 -15.92 4.26
C LEU A 34 26.56 -15.16 3.86
N ALA A 35 26.47 -14.75 2.60
CA ALA A 35 25.27 -14.15 2.02
C ALA A 35 24.57 -15.17 1.11
N LEU A 36 23.29 -15.43 1.38
CA LEU A 36 22.41 -16.28 0.57
C LEU A 36 21.35 -15.38 -0.09
N SER A 37 21.50 -15.16 -1.39
CA SER A 37 20.64 -14.26 -2.15
C SER A 37 19.21 -14.78 -2.36
N GLY A 38 18.33 -13.92 -2.86
CA GLY A 38 16.96 -14.27 -3.21
C GLY A 38 16.80 -15.01 -4.55
N GLY A 39 15.56 -15.16 -5.03
CA GLY A 39 15.22 -15.95 -6.23
C GLY A 39 14.22 -17.09 -5.99
N GLY A 40 13.54 -17.08 -4.85
CA GLY A 40 12.49 -18.05 -4.48
C GLY A 40 13.00 -19.49 -4.35
N ILE A 41 12.22 -20.45 -4.84
CA ILE A 41 12.52 -21.89 -4.73
C ILE A 41 13.83 -22.32 -5.41
N ARG A 42 14.20 -21.67 -6.53
CA ARG A 42 15.42 -22.00 -7.28
C ARG A 42 16.66 -21.64 -6.44
N SER A 43 16.69 -20.41 -5.94
CA SER A 43 17.72 -19.94 -5.03
C SER A 43 17.78 -20.79 -3.75
N ALA A 44 16.64 -21.14 -3.15
CA ALA A 44 16.61 -22.04 -1.99
C ALA A 44 17.29 -23.38 -2.31
N THR A 45 17.04 -23.98 -3.47
CA THR A 45 17.64 -25.25 -3.86
C THR A 45 19.16 -25.13 -4.04
N PHE A 46 19.63 -24.05 -4.69
CA PHE A 46 21.06 -23.78 -4.86
C PHE A 46 21.76 -23.54 -3.52
N CYS A 47 21.19 -22.68 -2.67
CA CYS A 47 21.71 -22.37 -1.33
C CYS A 47 21.81 -23.61 -0.45
N LEU A 48 20.85 -24.53 -0.55
CA LEU A 48 20.93 -25.83 0.14
C LEU A 48 22.13 -26.64 -0.36
N GLY A 49 22.34 -26.70 -1.68
CA GLY A 49 23.51 -27.36 -2.28
C GLY A 49 24.82 -26.76 -1.77
N LEU A 50 24.93 -25.43 -1.74
CA LEU A 50 26.10 -24.72 -1.22
C LEU A 50 26.35 -25.04 0.25
N LEU A 51 25.33 -24.94 1.12
CA LEU A 51 25.48 -25.26 2.54
C LEU A 51 25.92 -26.70 2.75
N ARG A 52 25.43 -27.65 1.93
CA ARG A 52 25.88 -29.05 1.98
C ARG A 52 27.33 -29.19 1.55
N GLY A 53 27.75 -28.53 0.47
CA GLY A 53 29.15 -28.52 0.04
C GLY A 53 30.08 -27.96 1.13
N LEU A 54 29.70 -26.83 1.75
CA LEU A 54 30.43 -26.27 2.89
C LEU A 54 30.46 -27.22 4.08
N ALA A 55 29.35 -27.92 4.36
CA ALA A 55 29.26 -28.89 5.44
C ALA A 55 30.18 -30.09 5.23
N GLN A 56 30.22 -30.64 4.01
CA GLN A 56 31.08 -31.76 3.62
C GLN A 56 32.57 -31.43 3.75
N ASN A 57 32.92 -30.15 3.57
CA ASN A 57 34.28 -29.65 3.75
C ASN A 57 34.55 -29.14 5.17
N GLY A 58 33.60 -29.26 6.10
CA GLY A 58 33.78 -28.88 7.49
C GLY A 58 33.83 -27.36 7.76
N LEU A 59 33.33 -26.53 6.82
CA LEU A 59 33.53 -25.08 6.83
C LEU A 59 32.41 -24.28 7.54
N LEU A 60 31.26 -24.89 7.87
CA LEU A 60 30.12 -24.15 8.43
C LEU A 60 30.41 -23.52 9.79
N THR A 61 31.35 -24.07 10.55
CA THR A 61 31.79 -23.51 11.83
C THR A 61 32.53 -22.18 11.68
N ARG A 62 33.07 -21.84 10.51
CA ARG A 62 33.85 -20.61 10.29
C ARG A 62 32.99 -19.35 10.13
N PHE A 63 31.73 -19.48 9.73
CA PHE A 63 30.87 -18.32 9.44
C PHE A 63 30.28 -17.68 10.70
N ASP A 64 30.58 -16.42 10.92
CA ASP A 64 30.08 -15.62 12.04
C ASP A 64 28.68 -15.06 11.77
N TYR A 65 28.45 -14.64 10.53
CA TYR A 65 27.21 -14.05 10.07
C TYR A 65 26.63 -14.84 8.91
N LEU A 66 25.31 -14.95 8.90
CA LEU A 66 24.53 -15.46 7.80
C LEU A 66 23.52 -14.38 7.42
N SER A 67 23.68 -13.76 6.27
CA SER A 67 22.70 -12.81 5.74
C SER A 67 21.89 -13.48 4.64
N THR A 68 20.58 -13.31 4.67
CA THR A 68 19.69 -13.99 3.74
C THR A 68 18.59 -13.10 3.20
N VAL A 69 18.17 -13.39 1.97
CA VAL A 69 17.06 -12.70 1.30
C VAL A 69 16.18 -13.74 0.64
N SER A 70 14.86 -13.57 0.71
CA SER A 70 13.86 -14.35 -0.03
C SER A 70 14.11 -15.87 0.05
N GLY A 71 14.42 -16.52 -1.09
CA GLY A 71 14.75 -17.95 -1.17
C GLY A 71 15.91 -18.40 -0.28
N GLY A 72 16.99 -17.62 -0.21
CA GLY A 72 18.09 -17.84 0.72
C GLY A 72 17.63 -17.81 2.18
N GLY A 73 16.61 -17.01 2.49
CA GLY A 73 15.97 -16.94 3.81
C GLY A 73 15.28 -18.24 4.22
N TYR A 74 14.72 -19.00 3.28
CA TYR A 74 14.06 -20.27 3.58
C TYR A 74 15.06 -21.29 4.11
N ILE A 75 16.19 -21.43 3.41
CA ILE A 75 17.25 -22.37 3.76
C ILE A 75 18.09 -21.87 4.93
N GLY A 76 18.45 -20.59 4.97
CA GLY A 76 19.22 -20.07 6.09
C GLY A 76 18.46 -20.15 7.42
N ALA A 77 17.14 -19.93 7.39
CA ALA A 77 16.30 -20.13 8.57
C ALA A 77 16.20 -21.60 8.97
N MET A 78 16.00 -22.52 8.00
CA MET A 78 16.05 -23.97 8.24
C MET A 78 17.39 -24.37 8.89
N PHE A 79 18.52 -23.92 8.32
CA PHE A 79 19.85 -24.22 8.83
C PHE A 79 20.05 -23.69 10.25
N GLY A 80 19.76 -22.41 10.51
CA GLY A 80 19.90 -21.88 11.87
C GLY A 80 18.95 -22.56 12.87
N ARG A 81 17.83 -23.11 12.39
CA ARG A 81 16.94 -23.91 13.23
C ARG A 81 17.53 -25.29 13.54
N LEU A 82 18.15 -25.95 12.56
CA LEU A 82 18.90 -27.18 12.74
C LEU A 82 20.04 -26.98 13.74
N VAL A 83 20.77 -25.86 13.65
CA VAL A 83 21.82 -25.51 14.62
C VAL A 83 21.24 -25.23 16.00
N THR A 84 20.09 -24.55 16.08
CA THR A 84 19.43 -24.29 17.37
C THR A 84 19.03 -25.59 18.08
N SER A 85 18.63 -26.62 17.32
CA SER A 85 18.21 -27.91 17.86
C SER A 85 19.36 -28.87 18.16
N LEU A 86 20.39 -28.94 17.31
CA LEU A 86 21.47 -29.93 17.41
C LEU A 86 22.83 -29.39 17.85
N GLY A 87 23.09 -28.09 17.71
CA GLY A 87 24.43 -27.53 17.75
C GLY A 87 25.14 -27.55 16.40
N ILE A 88 26.11 -26.65 16.19
CA ILE A 88 26.74 -26.45 14.88
C ILE A 88 27.45 -27.70 14.35
N HIS A 89 28.19 -28.43 15.17
CA HIS A 89 28.94 -29.61 14.73
C HIS A 89 28.02 -30.75 14.26
N ARG A 90 26.95 -31.04 15.01
CA ARG A 90 25.98 -32.07 14.63
C ARG A 90 25.14 -31.61 13.44
N ALA A 91 24.73 -30.34 13.39
CA ALA A 91 24.01 -29.79 12.24
C ALA A 91 24.86 -29.87 10.95
N GLN A 92 26.17 -29.61 11.04
CA GLN A 92 27.10 -29.79 9.93
C GLN A 92 27.17 -31.25 9.47
N ALA A 93 27.33 -32.19 10.41
CA ALA A 93 27.34 -33.61 10.08
C ALA A 93 26.03 -34.05 9.38
N GLU A 94 24.87 -33.64 9.89
CA GLU A 94 23.57 -33.96 9.30
C GLU A 94 23.37 -33.38 7.89
N LEU A 95 23.85 -32.16 7.62
CA LEU A 95 23.79 -31.58 6.28
C LEU A 95 24.75 -32.25 5.29
N ALA A 96 25.91 -32.69 5.75
CA ALA A 96 26.90 -33.36 4.91
C ALA A 96 26.41 -34.72 4.38
N ARG A 97 25.56 -35.40 5.15
CA ARG A 97 24.93 -36.68 4.79
C ARG A 97 24.02 -36.55 3.57
N SER A 98 23.97 -37.61 2.75
CA SER A 98 23.10 -37.68 1.57
C SER A 98 21.81 -38.48 1.81
N ASP A 99 21.76 -39.20 2.93
CA ASP A 99 20.68 -40.09 3.35
C ASP A 99 19.88 -39.52 4.54
N SER A 100 19.92 -38.21 4.77
CA SER A 100 19.18 -37.59 5.87
C SER A 100 17.70 -37.40 5.52
N LEU A 101 16.82 -37.66 6.49
CA LEU A 101 15.38 -37.39 6.36
C LEU A 101 15.08 -35.93 6.05
N HIS A 102 15.89 -35.00 6.56
CA HIS A 102 15.78 -33.57 6.26
C HIS A 102 15.89 -33.31 4.76
N LEU A 103 16.87 -33.94 4.11
CA LEU A 103 17.10 -33.80 2.69
C LEU A 103 16.01 -34.50 1.88
N ALA A 104 15.57 -35.68 2.30
CA ALA A 104 14.45 -36.40 1.68
C ALA A 104 13.15 -35.57 1.74
N TRP A 105 12.84 -34.95 2.89
CA TRP A 105 11.71 -34.05 3.08
C TRP A 105 11.79 -32.85 2.13
N LEU A 106 12.92 -32.15 2.08
CA LEU A 106 13.09 -30.97 1.24
C LEU A 106 13.04 -31.30 -0.26
N ARG A 107 13.60 -32.42 -0.69
CA ARG A 107 13.51 -32.88 -2.09
C ARG A 107 12.07 -33.13 -2.52
N ARG A 108 11.27 -33.74 -1.64
CA ARG A 108 9.87 -34.08 -1.91
C ARG A 108 8.93 -32.88 -1.83
N TYR A 109 9.14 -32.00 -0.86
CA TYR A 109 8.30 -30.82 -0.62
C TYR A 109 8.87 -29.52 -1.17
N GLY A 110 9.88 -29.61 -2.05
CA GLY A 110 10.44 -28.45 -2.74
C GLY A 110 9.36 -27.62 -3.42
N ARG A 111 8.36 -28.26 -4.07
CA ARG A 111 7.15 -27.59 -4.58
C ARG A 111 6.15 -27.26 -3.47
N TYR A 112 6.55 -26.38 -2.55
CA TYR A 112 5.80 -26.06 -1.33
C TYR A 112 4.43 -25.37 -1.58
N LEU A 113 4.21 -24.80 -2.77
CA LEU A 113 2.91 -24.22 -3.16
C LEU A 113 1.87 -25.26 -3.61
N ALA A 114 2.27 -26.45 -4.06
CA ALA A 114 1.32 -27.50 -4.44
C ALA A 114 1.97 -28.89 -4.31
N PRO A 115 2.28 -29.33 -3.08
CA PRO A 115 3.07 -30.53 -2.86
C PRO A 115 2.42 -31.84 -3.35
N ARG A 116 1.08 -31.92 -3.47
CA ARG A 116 0.33 -33.10 -3.97
C ARG A 116 -0.45 -32.88 -5.28
N GLY A 117 -0.17 -31.81 -6.04
CA GLY A 117 -0.84 -31.56 -7.33
C GLY A 117 -2.34 -31.18 -7.19
N ALA A 118 -3.21 -31.80 -8.01
CA ALA A 118 -4.64 -31.44 -8.23
C ALA A 118 -5.44 -31.07 -6.95
N ARG A 119 -5.30 -31.85 -5.88
CA ARG A 119 -6.07 -31.67 -4.62
C ARG A 119 -5.62 -30.43 -3.82
N ASP A 120 -4.32 -30.11 -3.85
CA ASP A 120 -3.80 -28.90 -3.19
C ASP A 120 -4.10 -27.64 -3.99
N TYR A 121 -4.32 -27.75 -5.31
CA TYR A 121 -4.81 -26.64 -6.13
C TYR A 121 -6.23 -26.23 -5.70
N GLY A 122 -7.11 -27.17 -5.33
CA GLY A 122 -8.45 -26.85 -4.81
C GLY A 122 -8.39 -25.95 -3.57
N THR A 123 -7.58 -26.31 -2.57
CA THR A 123 -7.40 -25.49 -1.35
C THR A 123 -6.71 -24.16 -1.64
N ALA A 124 -5.73 -24.15 -2.56
CA ALA A 124 -5.07 -22.91 -2.99
C ALA A 124 -6.05 -21.96 -3.69
N ILE A 125 -6.87 -22.48 -4.60
CA ILE A 125 -7.92 -21.74 -5.32
C ILE A 125 -8.94 -21.20 -4.33
N ALA A 126 -9.45 -22.03 -3.41
CA ALA A 126 -10.39 -21.56 -2.39
C ALA A 126 -9.80 -20.44 -1.52
N THR A 127 -8.53 -20.57 -1.13
CA THR A 127 -7.83 -19.54 -0.34
C THR A 127 -7.62 -18.26 -1.14
N TYR A 128 -7.27 -18.39 -2.42
CA TYR A 128 -7.16 -17.27 -3.35
C TYR A 128 -8.50 -16.58 -3.58
N MET A 129 -9.56 -17.32 -3.89
CA MET A 129 -10.92 -16.79 -4.08
C MET A 129 -11.38 -16.04 -2.84
N ARG A 130 -11.15 -16.56 -1.63
CA ARG A 130 -11.46 -15.86 -0.39
C ARG A 130 -10.74 -14.52 -0.27
N ALA A 131 -9.44 -14.47 -0.59
CA ALA A 131 -8.66 -13.24 -0.57
C ALA A 131 -9.10 -12.26 -1.68
N ALA A 132 -9.33 -12.76 -2.89
CA ALA A 132 -9.78 -11.98 -4.03
C ALA A 132 -11.16 -11.36 -3.78
N ILE A 133 -12.14 -12.14 -3.31
CA ILE A 133 -13.47 -11.66 -2.94
C ILE A 133 -13.36 -10.58 -1.87
N ALA A 134 -12.58 -10.80 -0.81
CA ALA A 134 -12.40 -9.81 0.23
C ALA A 134 -11.89 -8.47 -0.32
N VAL A 135 -10.87 -8.48 -1.18
CA VAL A 135 -10.35 -7.25 -1.79
C VAL A 135 -11.38 -6.59 -2.72
N HIS A 136 -12.11 -7.38 -3.51
CA HIS A 136 -13.14 -6.84 -4.40
C HIS A 136 -14.34 -6.26 -3.64
N VAL A 137 -14.70 -6.82 -2.48
CA VAL A 137 -15.73 -6.27 -1.58
C VAL A 137 -15.27 -4.92 -1.02
N GLU A 138 -14.02 -4.83 -0.53
CA GLU A 138 -13.49 -3.54 -0.05
C GLU A 138 -13.41 -2.50 -1.17
N PHE A 139 -12.97 -2.91 -2.36
CA PHE A 139 -12.92 -2.05 -3.53
C PHE A 139 -14.33 -1.62 -3.96
N ALA A 140 -15.31 -2.53 -3.94
CA ALA A 140 -16.71 -2.23 -4.26
C ALA A 140 -17.26 -1.15 -3.33
N PHE A 141 -17.04 -1.23 -2.02
CA PHE A 141 -17.51 -0.20 -1.09
C PHE A 141 -16.80 1.14 -1.29
N MET A 142 -15.50 1.14 -1.63
CA MET A 142 -14.80 2.36 -2.04
C MET A 142 -15.40 2.96 -3.32
N ALA A 143 -15.69 2.12 -4.32
CA ALA A 143 -16.32 2.54 -5.58
C ALA A 143 -17.74 3.04 -5.38
N LEU A 144 -18.53 2.39 -4.51
CA LEU A 144 -19.89 2.80 -4.16
C LEU A 144 -19.92 4.14 -3.40
N MET A 145 -18.89 4.45 -2.59
CA MET A 145 -18.76 5.78 -1.99
C MET A 145 -18.53 6.87 -3.06
N LEU A 146 -17.70 6.57 -4.08
CA LEU A 146 -17.53 7.47 -5.22
C LEU A 146 -18.80 7.55 -6.08
N ALA A 147 -19.52 6.45 -6.24
CA ALA A 147 -20.78 6.40 -6.98
C ALA A 147 -21.88 7.22 -6.27
N ALA A 148 -21.97 7.11 -4.94
CA ALA A 148 -22.90 7.91 -4.14
C ALA A 148 -22.64 9.41 -4.34
N LEU A 149 -21.37 9.81 -4.41
CA LEU A 149 -21.01 11.18 -4.79
C LEU A 149 -21.43 11.46 -6.23
N ALA A 150 -21.02 10.65 -7.21
CA ALA A 150 -21.30 10.87 -8.64
C ALA A 150 -22.80 11.02 -8.96
N VAL A 151 -23.66 10.28 -8.25
CA VAL A 151 -25.12 10.28 -8.42
C VAL A 151 -25.81 11.47 -7.73
N LEU A 152 -25.13 12.14 -6.79
CA LEU A 152 -25.72 13.20 -5.97
C LEU A 152 -26.41 14.33 -6.76
N PRO A 153 -25.85 14.90 -7.85
CA PRO A 153 -26.53 15.96 -8.60
C PRO A 153 -27.88 15.52 -9.18
N HIS A 154 -27.97 14.26 -9.64
CA HIS A 154 -29.20 13.69 -10.19
C HIS A 154 -30.26 13.46 -9.10
N VAL A 155 -29.83 13.04 -7.91
CA VAL A 155 -30.72 12.93 -6.74
C VAL A 155 -31.21 14.32 -6.31
N MET A 156 -30.34 15.32 -6.29
CA MET A 156 -30.71 16.69 -5.93
C MET A 156 -31.71 17.29 -6.91
N GLN A 157 -31.53 17.02 -8.20
CA GLN A 157 -32.47 17.39 -9.25
C GLN A 157 -33.82 16.71 -9.05
N TRP A 158 -33.83 15.39 -8.86
CA TRP A 158 -35.07 14.62 -8.76
C TRP A 158 -35.85 14.97 -7.47
N GLN A 159 -35.16 15.10 -6.33
CA GLN A 159 -35.78 15.28 -5.01
C GLN A 159 -36.16 16.73 -4.69
N TRP A 160 -35.32 17.69 -5.09
CA TRP A 160 -35.45 19.09 -4.68
C TRP A 160 -35.60 20.06 -5.85
N GLY A 161 -35.58 19.57 -7.10
CA GLY A 161 -35.58 20.43 -8.29
C GLY A 161 -34.33 21.32 -8.39
N VAL A 162 -33.29 21.03 -7.59
CA VAL A 162 -32.02 21.75 -7.62
C VAL A 162 -31.27 21.21 -8.82
N PHE A 163 -31.06 22.03 -9.86
CA PHE A 163 -30.53 21.68 -11.19
C PHE A 163 -31.60 21.25 -12.21
N GLU A 164 -32.20 22.22 -12.89
CA GLU A 164 -33.08 21.93 -14.01
C GLU A 164 -32.32 21.21 -15.15
N GLN A 165 -32.94 20.18 -15.72
CA GLN A 165 -32.33 19.31 -16.74
C GLN A 165 -31.84 20.09 -17.97
N SER A 166 -32.60 21.11 -18.37
CA SER A 166 -32.34 21.97 -19.53
C SER A 166 -30.95 22.63 -19.50
N VAL A 167 -30.38 22.79 -18.31
CA VAL A 167 -29.15 23.56 -18.08
C VAL A 167 -27.90 22.72 -18.38
N TRP A 168 -27.90 21.46 -17.96
CA TRP A 168 -26.70 20.62 -18.04
C TRP A 168 -26.79 19.52 -19.09
N GLN A 169 -27.98 19.24 -19.65
CA GLN A 169 -28.16 18.18 -20.66
C GLN A 169 -27.24 18.36 -21.88
N GLY A 170 -26.99 19.60 -22.32
CA GLY A 170 -26.04 19.90 -23.40
C GLY A 170 -24.58 19.56 -23.07
N TRP A 171 -24.23 19.47 -21.79
CA TRP A 171 -22.90 19.12 -21.29
C TRP A 171 -22.73 17.62 -21.08
N ARG A 172 -23.71 16.77 -21.37
CA ARG A 172 -23.70 15.30 -21.15
C ARG A 172 -23.62 14.84 -19.69
N SER A 173 -23.08 15.63 -18.76
CA SER A 173 -23.06 15.37 -17.31
C SER A 173 -23.19 16.69 -16.52
N ALA A 174 -23.91 16.64 -15.40
CA ALA A 174 -24.05 17.77 -14.47
C ALA A 174 -22.72 18.20 -13.81
N TRP A 175 -21.73 17.31 -13.73
CA TRP A 175 -20.45 17.58 -13.08
C TRP A 175 -19.56 18.56 -13.84
N TRP A 176 -19.63 18.61 -15.17
CA TRP A 176 -18.78 19.47 -15.99
C TRP A 176 -19.09 20.96 -15.83
N PRO A 177 -20.36 21.42 -15.90
CA PRO A 177 -20.68 22.81 -15.59
C PRO A 177 -20.40 23.14 -14.12
N LEU A 178 -20.58 22.20 -13.18
CA LEU A 178 -20.18 22.39 -11.78
C LEU A 178 -18.67 22.57 -11.61
N ALA A 179 -17.85 21.78 -12.33
CA ALA A 179 -16.40 21.90 -12.33
C ALA A 179 -15.96 23.26 -12.89
N LEU A 180 -16.54 23.67 -14.02
CA LEU A 180 -16.26 24.96 -14.64
C LEU A 180 -16.67 26.13 -13.72
N GLY A 181 -17.84 26.04 -13.09
CA GLY A 181 -18.32 27.03 -12.13
C GLY A 181 -17.38 27.16 -10.93
N PHE A 182 -17.07 26.04 -10.27
CA PHE A 182 -16.13 26.02 -9.15
C PHE A 182 -14.76 26.60 -9.52
N TRP A 183 -14.21 26.19 -10.67
CA TRP A 183 -12.93 26.69 -11.16
C TRP A 183 -12.99 28.20 -11.45
N SER A 184 -14.03 28.67 -12.14
CA SER A 184 -14.24 30.09 -12.48
C SER A 184 -14.36 30.97 -11.23
N LEU A 185 -15.01 30.46 -10.19
CA LEU A 185 -15.15 31.15 -8.90
C LEU A 185 -13.81 31.23 -8.13
N CYS A 186 -12.97 30.19 -8.20
CA CYS A 186 -11.86 30.05 -7.27
C CYS A 186 -10.47 30.30 -7.88
N ALA A 187 -10.19 29.83 -9.10
CA ALA A 187 -8.85 29.89 -9.68
C ALA A 187 -8.45 31.31 -10.16
N PRO A 188 -9.28 32.04 -10.91
CA PRO A 188 -8.96 33.39 -11.36
C PRO A 188 -8.71 34.37 -10.22
N GLY A 189 -9.48 34.27 -9.12
CA GLY A 189 -9.24 35.08 -7.92
C GLY A 189 -7.89 34.77 -7.26
N ALA A 190 -7.54 33.50 -7.11
CA ALA A 190 -6.25 33.10 -6.57
C ALA A 190 -5.07 33.57 -7.45
N LEU A 191 -5.20 33.53 -8.77
CA LEU A 191 -4.22 34.03 -9.75
C LEU A 191 -4.11 35.56 -9.73
N GLY A 192 -5.23 36.25 -9.84
CA GLY A 192 -5.29 37.71 -9.90
C GLY A 192 -4.68 38.33 -8.65
N VAL A 193 -5.03 37.82 -7.47
CA VAL A 193 -4.47 38.37 -6.22
C VAL A 193 -3.02 37.95 -5.99
N TYR A 194 -2.58 36.80 -6.52
CA TYR A 194 -1.15 36.45 -6.52
C TYR A 194 -0.31 37.51 -7.24
N TRP A 195 -0.77 38.00 -8.39
CA TRP A 195 -0.09 39.05 -9.16
C TRP A 195 -0.18 40.44 -8.52
N MET A 196 -1.21 40.70 -7.71
CA MET A 196 -1.34 41.95 -6.96
C MET A 196 -0.36 42.04 -5.77
N LEU A 197 0.18 40.92 -5.28
CA LEU A 197 1.23 40.91 -4.26
C LEU A 197 2.58 41.31 -4.88
N ARG A 198 3.07 42.51 -4.56
CA ARG A 198 4.38 43.03 -5.01
C ARG A 198 5.41 43.01 -3.90
N ASP A 199 6.67 42.74 -4.25
CA ASP A 199 7.77 42.75 -3.30
C ASP A 199 8.09 44.20 -2.85
N PRO A 200 8.41 44.44 -1.57
CA PRO A 200 8.73 45.77 -1.08
C PRO A 200 10.09 46.23 -1.65
N PRO A 201 10.28 47.54 -1.89
CA PRO A 201 11.57 48.08 -2.33
C PRO A 201 12.70 47.78 -1.33
N PRO A 202 13.96 47.61 -1.79
CA PRO A 202 15.09 47.27 -0.93
C PRO A 202 15.40 48.29 0.19
N ASP A 203 15.15 49.59 -0.06
CA ASP A 203 15.71 50.68 0.75
C ASP A 203 14.77 51.26 1.83
N ASP A 204 13.55 50.73 1.99
CA ASP A 204 12.48 51.36 2.79
C ASP A 204 12.25 50.64 4.14
N ALA A 205 13.31 50.48 4.95
CA ALA A 205 13.26 49.76 6.24
C ALA A 205 12.23 50.32 7.25
N GLY A 206 11.92 51.63 7.18
CA GLY A 206 10.93 52.29 8.05
C GLY A 206 9.47 52.19 7.58
N ARG A 207 9.23 51.97 6.27
CA ARG A 207 7.89 51.85 5.66
C ARG A 207 7.45 50.41 5.43
N ALA A 208 8.36 49.45 5.56
CA ALA A 208 8.15 48.00 5.44
C ALA A 208 7.06 47.40 6.37
N ARG A 209 6.49 48.18 7.30
CA ARG A 209 5.36 47.77 8.16
C ARG A 209 3.97 47.95 7.52
N ARG A 210 3.84 48.68 6.40
CA ARG A 210 2.55 48.87 5.72
C ARG A 210 2.31 47.77 4.68
N LEU A 211 1.88 46.61 5.17
CA LEU A 211 1.40 45.48 4.36
C LEU A 211 -0.02 45.75 3.87
N TRP A 212 -0.18 46.60 2.86
CA TRP A 212 -1.49 46.90 2.26
C TRP A 212 -1.37 46.88 0.73
N PHE A 213 -2.43 46.40 0.07
CA PHE A 213 -2.64 46.69 -1.35
C PHE A 213 -2.53 48.20 -1.59
N ARG A 214 -1.96 48.63 -2.72
CA ARG A 214 -2.05 50.05 -3.08
C ARG A 214 -3.53 50.37 -3.30
N GLY A 215 -3.95 51.62 -3.03
CA GLY A 215 -5.36 52.02 -3.13
C GLY A 215 -6.02 51.65 -4.47
N PHE A 216 -5.23 51.64 -5.55
CA PHE A 216 -5.63 51.17 -6.87
C PHE A 216 -6.04 49.68 -6.90
N ASP A 217 -5.22 48.79 -6.33
CA ASP A 217 -5.52 47.35 -6.38
C ASP A 217 -6.75 47.00 -5.52
N LEU A 218 -6.92 47.69 -4.37
CA LEU A 218 -8.14 47.57 -3.56
C LEU A 218 -9.37 48.10 -4.29
N ALA A 219 -9.22 49.22 -5.02
CA ALA A 219 -10.28 49.76 -5.87
C ALA A 219 -10.67 48.78 -6.98
N VAL A 220 -9.70 48.07 -7.59
CA VAL A 220 -9.97 47.03 -8.59
C VAL A 220 -10.75 45.85 -7.98
N VAL A 221 -10.38 45.38 -6.79
CA VAL A 221 -11.10 44.29 -6.08
C VAL A 221 -12.53 44.70 -5.75
N ILE A 222 -12.73 45.92 -5.23
CA ILE A 222 -14.06 46.45 -4.89
C ILE A 222 -14.89 46.66 -6.16
N ALA A 223 -14.30 47.25 -7.21
CA ALA A 223 -14.97 47.47 -8.49
C ALA A 223 -15.37 46.15 -9.15
N ALA A 224 -14.52 45.13 -9.10
CA ALA A 224 -14.86 43.79 -9.58
C ALA A 224 -16.03 43.18 -8.79
N GLY A 225 -16.06 43.34 -7.45
CA GLY A 225 -17.18 42.89 -6.62
C GLY A 225 -18.49 43.59 -6.96
N ILE A 226 -18.46 44.93 -7.08
CA ILE A 226 -19.63 45.74 -7.46
C ILE A 226 -20.11 45.36 -8.86
N ALA A 227 -19.20 45.25 -9.84
CA ALA A 227 -19.54 44.84 -11.19
C ALA A 227 -20.11 43.41 -11.24
N GLY A 228 -19.55 42.48 -10.47
CA GLY A 228 -20.05 41.10 -10.37
C GLY A 228 -21.47 41.05 -9.80
N ILE A 229 -21.74 41.79 -8.73
CA ILE A 229 -23.08 41.88 -8.12
C ILE A 229 -24.06 42.59 -9.05
N ALA A 230 -23.65 43.69 -9.70
CA ALA A 230 -24.49 44.43 -10.64
C ALA A 230 -24.86 43.58 -11.85
N LEU A 231 -23.87 42.91 -12.48
CA LEU A 231 -24.12 42.00 -13.60
C LEU A 231 -25.02 40.82 -13.19
N PHE A 232 -24.76 40.23 -12.02
CA PHE A 232 -25.60 39.17 -11.46
C PHE A 232 -27.04 39.65 -11.25
N ALA A 233 -27.24 40.82 -10.66
CA ALA A 233 -28.56 41.41 -10.43
C ALA A 233 -29.29 41.79 -11.73
N THR A 234 -28.57 42.27 -12.75
CA THR A 234 -29.19 42.63 -14.05
C THR A 234 -29.57 41.42 -14.90
N TRP A 235 -28.90 40.28 -14.70
CA TRP A 235 -29.12 39.11 -15.52
C TRP A 235 -30.06 38.09 -14.87
N ILE A 236 -30.37 38.22 -13.58
CA ILE A 236 -31.34 37.36 -12.88
C ILE A 236 -32.77 37.87 -13.16
N GLU A 237 -33.53 37.12 -13.95
CA GLU A 237 -34.93 37.44 -14.21
C GLU A 237 -35.87 36.94 -13.08
N SER A 238 -35.40 36.05 -12.20
CA SER A 238 -36.12 35.63 -10.98
C SER A 238 -35.15 35.08 -9.91
N LEU A 239 -35.60 34.97 -8.65
CA LEU A 239 -34.82 34.42 -7.52
C LEU A 239 -34.56 32.90 -7.63
N ALA A 240 -35.07 32.23 -8.68
CA ALA A 240 -34.73 30.85 -9.00
C ALA A 240 -33.26 30.79 -9.47
N LEU A 241 -32.53 29.74 -9.09
CA LEU A 241 -31.09 29.62 -9.34
C LEU A 241 -30.74 30.00 -10.80
N PRO A 242 -29.71 30.85 -11.03
CA PRO A 242 -29.41 31.47 -12.31
C PRO A 242 -28.83 30.48 -13.32
N MET A 243 -29.65 29.55 -13.79
CA MET A 243 -29.18 28.41 -14.56
C MET A 243 -29.69 28.39 -16.00
N HIS A 244 -30.69 29.22 -16.36
CA HIS A 244 -31.12 29.42 -17.75
C HIS A 244 -30.20 30.35 -18.56
N MET A 245 -29.23 31.02 -17.91
CA MET A 245 -28.29 31.90 -18.61
C MET A 245 -27.27 31.12 -19.43
N PRO A 246 -26.79 31.67 -20.57
CA PRO A 246 -25.60 31.15 -21.23
C PRO A 246 -24.44 31.02 -20.24
N TRP A 247 -23.80 29.85 -20.21
CA TRP A 247 -22.78 29.47 -19.23
C TRP A 247 -21.64 30.50 -19.07
N TRP A 248 -21.32 31.26 -20.12
CA TRP A 248 -20.26 32.28 -20.08
C TRP A 248 -20.65 33.51 -19.25
N LYS A 249 -21.94 33.92 -19.25
CA LYS A 249 -22.44 35.01 -18.39
C LYS A 249 -22.26 34.63 -16.92
N TRP A 250 -22.60 33.38 -16.62
CA TRP A 250 -22.45 32.81 -15.30
C TRP A 250 -20.99 32.74 -14.84
N ALA A 251 -20.10 32.28 -15.73
CA ALA A 251 -18.66 32.24 -15.47
C ALA A 251 -18.09 33.65 -15.19
N VAL A 252 -18.49 34.67 -15.96
CA VAL A 252 -18.04 36.06 -15.74
C VAL A 252 -18.44 36.58 -14.36
N CYS A 253 -19.69 36.38 -13.94
CA CYS A 253 -20.14 36.76 -12.60
C CYS A 253 -19.33 36.05 -11.50
N LEU A 254 -19.10 34.75 -11.64
CA LEU A 254 -18.31 33.99 -10.68
C LEU A 254 -16.85 34.42 -10.61
N ILE A 255 -16.23 34.76 -11.74
CA ILE A 255 -14.85 35.26 -11.78
C ILE A 255 -14.74 36.57 -11.00
N LEU A 256 -15.68 37.48 -11.20
CA LEU A 256 -15.71 38.79 -10.53
C LEU A 256 -15.96 38.65 -9.02
N ILE A 257 -16.93 37.82 -8.63
CA ILE A 257 -17.20 37.47 -7.21
C ILE A 257 -15.99 36.80 -6.58
N GLY A 258 -15.37 35.87 -7.31
CA GLY A 258 -14.16 35.16 -6.90
C GLY A 258 -12.98 36.09 -6.64
N LEU A 259 -12.71 37.00 -7.58
CA LEU A 259 -11.65 38.00 -7.44
C LEU A 259 -11.88 38.89 -6.21
N ALA A 260 -13.12 39.33 -6.00
CA ALA A 260 -13.50 40.11 -4.82
C ALA A 260 -13.28 39.33 -3.51
N GLY A 261 -13.78 38.10 -3.44
CA GLY A 261 -13.67 37.23 -2.26
C GLY A 261 -12.23 36.88 -1.89
N TRP A 262 -11.40 36.52 -2.87
CA TRP A 262 -9.97 36.27 -2.68
C TRP A 262 -9.21 37.54 -2.25
N GLY A 263 -9.59 38.70 -2.80
CA GLY A 263 -9.02 39.99 -2.42
C GLY A 263 -9.28 40.32 -0.96
N VAL A 264 -10.53 40.18 -0.49
CA VAL A 264 -10.91 40.37 0.93
C VAL A 264 -10.18 39.38 1.83
N TRP A 265 -10.13 38.10 1.46
CA TRP A 265 -9.46 37.07 2.24
C TRP A 265 -7.97 37.37 2.44
N ILE A 266 -7.28 37.88 1.41
CA ILE A 266 -5.87 38.23 1.52
C ILE A 266 -5.65 39.46 2.39
N GLN A 267 -6.54 40.46 2.36
CA GLN A 267 -6.47 41.59 3.28
C GLN A 267 -6.54 41.12 4.73
N ILE A 268 -7.44 40.17 5.04
CA ILE A 268 -7.55 39.57 6.38
C ILE A 268 -6.25 38.83 6.76
N LEU A 269 -5.66 38.08 5.82
CA LEU A 269 -4.40 37.36 6.06
C LEU A 269 -3.20 38.27 6.27
N LEU A 270 -3.07 39.33 5.47
CA LEU A 270 -2.00 40.32 5.60
C LEU A 270 -2.16 41.10 6.90
N PHE A 271 -3.39 41.47 7.27
CA PHE A 271 -3.70 42.11 8.56
C PHE A 271 -3.30 41.22 9.75
N ARG A 272 -3.59 39.92 9.70
CA ARG A 272 -3.15 38.95 10.72
C ARG A 272 -1.63 38.79 10.78
N GLN A 273 -0.92 39.08 9.69
CA GLN A 273 0.53 38.96 9.58
C GLN A 273 1.28 40.30 9.72
N ARG A 274 0.58 41.39 10.12
CA ARG A 274 1.13 42.75 10.22
C ARG A 274 2.39 42.89 11.09
N SER A 275 2.60 41.95 12.02
CA SER A 275 3.76 41.94 12.92
C SER A 275 5.03 41.36 12.28
N ARG A 276 4.94 40.76 11.08
CA ARG A 276 6.07 40.14 10.37
C ARG A 276 6.69 41.10 9.35
N PRO A 277 7.98 40.94 9.00
CA PRO A 277 8.60 41.70 7.92
C PRO A 277 7.84 41.53 6.60
N GLY A 278 7.68 42.63 5.85
CA GLY A 278 6.82 42.68 4.67
C GLY A 278 7.11 41.59 3.63
N GLY A 279 8.39 41.44 3.25
CA GLY A 279 8.81 40.42 2.28
C GLY A 279 8.54 38.98 2.73
N VAL A 280 8.70 38.68 4.02
CA VAL A 280 8.42 37.35 4.59
C VAL A 280 6.92 37.06 4.59
N ALA A 281 6.09 38.04 4.96
CA ALA A 281 4.63 37.89 4.95
C ALA A 281 4.08 37.68 3.53
N ILE A 282 4.62 38.40 2.54
CA ILE A 282 4.27 38.24 1.12
C ILE A 282 4.66 36.85 0.61
N ALA A 283 5.90 36.40 0.87
CA ALA A 283 6.36 35.08 0.46
C ALA A 283 5.51 33.95 1.06
N ILE A 284 5.17 34.04 2.34
CA ILE A 284 4.27 33.08 3.00
C ILE A 284 2.88 33.09 2.34
N THR A 285 2.34 34.27 2.04
CA THR A 285 1.02 34.42 1.42
C THR A 285 0.99 33.88 -0.02
N ARG A 286 2.02 34.16 -0.83
CA ARG A 286 2.22 33.54 -2.16
C ARG A 286 2.25 32.01 -2.09
N ASN A 287 2.90 31.43 -1.07
CA ASN A 287 2.91 29.99 -0.82
C ASN A 287 1.53 29.43 -0.41
N HIS A 288 0.72 30.22 0.30
CA HIS A 288 -0.67 29.84 0.58
C HIS A 288 -1.54 29.86 -0.68
N LEU A 289 -1.44 30.91 -1.50
CA LEU A 289 -2.15 31.03 -2.78
C LEU A 289 -1.80 29.89 -3.74
N THR A 290 -0.51 29.58 -3.88
CA THR A 290 -0.06 28.48 -4.74
C THR A 290 -0.61 27.13 -4.29
N ARG A 291 -0.64 26.89 -2.96
CA ARG A 291 -1.26 25.67 -2.40
C ARG A 291 -2.78 25.64 -2.60
N ALA A 292 -3.44 26.78 -2.47
CA ALA A 292 -4.88 26.89 -2.69
C ALA A 292 -5.23 26.67 -4.17
N LEU A 293 -4.52 27.31 -5.10
CA LEU A 293 -4.71 27.11 -6.54
C LEU A 293 -4.50 25.65 -6.93
N ARG A 294 -3.48 24.98 -6.37
CA ARG A 294 -3.28 23.53 -6.54
C ARG A 294 -4.50 22.74 -6.04
N ALA A 295 -5.06 23.09 -4.89
CA ALA A 295 -6.24 22.41 -4.35
C ALA A 295 -7.47 22.65 -5.23
N VAL A 296 -7.70 23.88 -5.69
CA VAL A 296 -8.77 24.25 -6.62
C VAL A 296 -8.66 23.45 -7.91
N ASN A 297 -7.49 23.43 -8.54
CA ASN A 297 -7.27 22.65 -9.77
C ASN A 297 -7.46 21.14 -9.54
N ALA A 298 -7.04 20.61 -8.39
CA ALA A 298 -7.23 19.19 -8.06
C ALA A 298 -8.72 18.84 -7.84
N ILE A 299 -9.49 19.70 -7.17
CA ILE A 299 -10.93 19.52 -6.98
C ILE A 299 -11.65 19.60 -8.32
N ALA A 300 -11.36 20.61 -9.15
CA ALA A 300 -11.94 20.76 -10.47
C ALA A 300 -11.64 19.55 -11.37
N ALA A 301 -10.39 19.07 -11.39
CA ALA A 301 -10.02 17.85 -12.10
C ALA A 301 -10.77 16.62 -11.57
N GLY A 302 -10.95 16.50 -10.25
CA GLY A 302 -11.76 15.46 -9.63
C GLY A 302 -13.23 15.49 -10.09
N MET A 303 -13.84 16.67 -10.17
CA MET A 303 -15.20 16.85 -10.68
C MET A 303 -15.30 16.50 -12.17
N LEU A 304 -14.29 16.82 -12.98
CA LEU A 304 -14.25 16.37 -14.39
C LEU A 304 -14.22 14.85 -14.51
N VAL A 305 -13.43 14.16 -13.66
CA VAL A 305 -13.38 12.70 -13.58
C VAL A 305 -14.73 12.12 -13.13
N LEU A 306 -15.39 12.74 -12.15
CA LEU A 306 -16.75 12.34 -11.75
C LEU A 306 -17.75 12.51 -12.90
N GLY A 307 -17.63 13.55 -13.72
CA GLY A 307 -18.47 13.72 -14.90
C GLY A 307 -18.20 12.70 -16.00
N LEU A 308 -16.93 12.31 -16.19
CA LEU A 308 -16.58 11.20 -17.08
C LEU A 308 -17.16 9.87 -16.58
N LEU A 309 -17.05 9.61 -15.28
CA LEU A 309 -17.63 8.44 -14.62
C LEU A 309 -19.16 8.41 -14.78
N ASP A 310 -19.84 9.50 -14.47
CA ASP A 310 -21.28 9.67 -14.59
C ASP A 310 -21.77 9.45 -16.03
N TRP A 311 -21.14 10.10 -17.01
CA TRP A 311 -21.49 9.94 -18.42
C TRP A 311 -21.32 8.51 -18.91
N THR A 312 -20.19 7.87 -18.57
CA THR A 312 -19.89 6.50 -18.99
C THR A 312 -20.80 5.47 -18.31
N SER A 313 -21.16 5.66 -17.04
CA SER A 313 -22.03 4.75 -16.31
C SER A 313 -23.48 4.79 -16.83
N TRP A 314 -23.99 5.97 -17.21
CA TRP A 314 -25.30 6.10 -17.88
C TRP A 314 -25.30 5.50 -19.29
N LYS A 315 -24.19 5.63 -20.03
CA LYS A 315 -24.05 4.95 -21.33
C LYS A 315 -24.08 3.44 -21.17
N LEU A 316 -23.37 2.91 -20.19
CA LEU A 316 -23.39 1.48 -19.88
C LEU A 316 -24.80 1.03 -19.47
N TRP A 317 -25.48 1.80 -18.60
CA TRP A 317 -26.87 1.54 -18.23
C TRP A 317 -27.81 1.47 -19.44
N ALA A 318 -27.72 2.43 -20.35
CA ALA A 318 -28.55 2.45 -21.57
C ALA A 318 -28.29 1.26 -22.50
N VAL A 319 -27.04 0.78 -22.56
CA VAL A 319 -26.70 -0.46 -23.30
C VAL A 319 -27.31 -1.68 -22.62
N LEU A 320 -27.23 -1.75 -21.29
CA LEU A 320 -27.76 -2.85 -20.49
C LEU A 320 -29.29 -2.94 -20.52
N GLN A 321 -30.00 -1.79 -20.54
CA GLN A 321 -31.45 -1.77 -20.69
C GLN A 321 -31.91 -2.26 -22.08
N LYS A 322 -31.13 -1.98 -23.13
CA LYS A 322 -31.43 -2.41 -24.50
C LYS A 322 -31.22 -3.90 -24.72
N SER A 323 -30.33 -4.54 -23.96
CA SER A 323 -30.17 -6.00 -24.01
C SER A 323 -31.33 -6.67 -23.26
N GLN A 324 -32.40 -7.04 -23.98
CA GLN A 324 -33.51 -7.81 -23.43
C GLN A 324 -33.00 -9.15 -22.84
N ALA A 325 -33.36 -9.42 -21.58
CA ALA A 325 -33.34 -10.72 -20.90
C ALA A 325 -32.07 -11.59 -21.05
N GLY A 326 -31.15 -11.52 -20.09
CA GLY A 326 -30.21 -12.64 -19.86
C GLY A 326 -28.94 -12.34 -19.08
N LEU A 327 -28.40 -11.13 -19.13
CA LEU A 327 -27.07 -10.89 -18.54
C LEU A 327 -27.10 -10.75 -17.00
N PHE A 328 -28.22 -10.32 -16.44
CA PHE A 328 -28.41 -10.13 -14.99
C PHE A 328 -28.94 -11.37 -14.26
N GLY A 329 -29.39 -12.40 -14.99
CA GLY A 329 -29.86 -13.66 -14.43
C GLY A 329 -28.72 -14.66 -14.18
N GLY A 330 -27.87 -14.40 -13.19
CA GLY A 330 -27.13 -15.46 -12.50
C GLY A 330 -25.67 -15.76 -12.89
N LEU A 331 -25.14 -15.35 -14.05
CA LEU A 331 -23.77 -15.73 -14.47
C LEU A 331 -22.92 -14.65 -15.18
N GLY A 332 -23.47 -13.51 -15.59
CA GLY A 332 -22.80 -12.57 -16.51
C GLY A 332 -21.66 -11.75 -15.91
N LEU A 333 -21.90 -11.04 -14.80
CA LEU A 333 -20.87 -10.18 -14.19
C LEU A 333 -19.84 -10.97 -13.39
N GLY A 334 -20.29 -11.98 -12.64
CA GLY A 334 -19.40 -12.89 -11.91
C GLY A 334 -18.54 -13.73 -12.86
N GLY A 335 -19.12 -14.21 -13.97
CA GLY A 335 -18.42 -14.99 -15.00
C GLY A 335 -17.44 -14.16 -15.82
N ALA A 336 -17.80 -12.94 -16.22
CA ALA A 336 -16.87 -12.03 -16.92
C ALA A 336 -15.71 -11.61 -16.01
N LEU A 337 -15.98 -11.30 -14.73
CA LEU A 337 -14.95 -11.00 -13.75
C LEU A 337 -14.07 -12.23 -13.46
N LEU A 338 -14.65 -13.42 -13.33
CA LEU A 338 -13.90 -14.68 -13.15
C LEU A 338 -13.09 -15.06 -14.38
N LEU A 339 -13.56 -14.80 -15.60
CA LEU A 339 -12.82 -15.07 -16.83
C LEU A 339 -11.67 -14.07 -17.03
N LEU A 340 -11.89 -12.79 -16.72
CA LEU A 340 -10.84 -11.78 -16.69
C LEU A 340 -9.78 -12.11 -15.63
N LEU A 341 -10.21 -12.47 -14.40
CA LEU A 341 -9.31 -12.91 -13.33
C LEU A 341 -8.58 -14.21 -13.70
N ARG A 342 -9.27 -15.19 -14.30
CA ARG A 342 -8.70 -16.49 -14.69
C ARG A 342 -7.65 -16.34 -15.80
N ASN A 343 -7.92 -15.52 -16.81
CA ASN A 343 -7.00 -15.32 -17.93
C ASN A 343 -5.87 -14.34 -17.61
N ALA A 344 -6.05 -13.43 -16.62
CA ALA A 344 -5.00 -12.54 -16.17
C ALA A 344 -4.04 -13.17 -15.15
N ASN A 345 -4.46 -14.22 -14.42
CA ASN A 345 -3.69 -14.75 -13.28
C ASN A 345 -2.35 -15.38 -13.68
N GLU A 346 -2.31 -16.17 -14.76
CA GLU A 346 -1.08 -16.86 -15.19
C GLU A 346 -0.03 -15.89 -15.77
N PRO A 347 -0.39 -14.93 -16.64
CA PRO A 347 0.52 -13.86 -17.07
C PRO A 347 0.97 -12.97 -15.90
N LEU A 348 0.03 -12.52 -15.04
CA LEU A 348 0.36 -11.65 -13.90
C LEU A 348 1.30 -12.33 -12.90
N GLN A 349 1.18 -13.64 -12.67
CA GLN A 349 2.09 -14.39 -11.79
C GLN A 349 3.47 -14.58 -12.41
N LYS A 350 3.56 -14.85 -13.73
CA LYS A 350 4.84 -14.92 -14.45
C LYS A 350 5.54 -13.55 -14.51
N LEU A 351 4.78 -12.46 -14.59
CA LEU A 351 5.26 -11.06 -14.59
C LEU A 351 5.53 -10.50 -13.18
N ALA A 352 4.93 -11.05 -12.12
CA ALA A 352 5.12 -10.67 -10.72
C ALA A 352 6.29 -11.41 -10.04
N MET A 353 6.93 -12.35 -10.74
CA MET A 353 8.20 -12.91 -10.31
C MET A 353 9.31 -11.91 -10.69
N PRO A 354 10.15 -11.46 -9.74
CA PRO A 354 11.32 -10.65 -10.05
C PRO A 354 12.30 -11.56 -10.80
N GLY A 355 12.31 -11.42 -12.11
CA GLY A 355 13.16 -12.19 -13.01
C GLY A 355 13.39 -11.50 -14.34
N ASP A 356 13.14 -10.20 -14.40
CA ASP A 356 13.64 -9.32 -15.46
C ASP A 356 13.99 -8.00 -14.79
N GLY A 357 15.11 -7.43 -15.21
CA GLY A 357 15.60 -6.15 -14.75
C GLY A 357 14.64 -5.01 -14.99
N SER A 358 15.14 -3.79 -14.80
CA SER A 358 14.45 -2.54 -15.18
C SER A 358 13.50 -2.74 -16.37
N ARG A 359 12.19 -2.90 -16.08
CA ARG A 359 11.20 -3.25 -17.10
C ARG A 359 11.27 -2.18 -18.19
N PRO A 360 11.43 -2.54 -19.48
CA PRO A 360 11.57 -1.55 -20.54
C PRO A 360 10.43 -0.54 -20.47
N GLY A 361 10.75 0.75 -20.60
CA GLY A 361 9.84 1.85 -20.26
C GLY A 361 8.47 1.82 -20.94
N MET A 362 8.36 1.15 -22.10
CA MET A 362 7.09 0.96 -22.79
C MET A 362 6.16 -0.06 -22.10
N LEU A 363 6.72 -1.15 -21.57
CA LEU A 363 5.94 -2.21 -20.94
C LEU A 363 5.37 -1.76 -19.59
N SER A 364 6.13 -0.96 -18.82
CA SER A 364 5.65 -0.37 -17.57
C SER A 364 4.49 0.60 -17.79
N TRP A 365 4.54 1.41 -18.87
CA TRP A 365 3.43 2.29 -19.24
C TRP A 365 2.16 1.52 -19.62
N LEU A 366 2.29 0.41 -20.36
CA LEU A 366 1.16 -0.46 -20.71
C LEU A 366 0.48 -1.05 -19.46
N PHE A 367 1.27 -1.53 -18.49
CA PHE A 367 0.71 -2.02 -17.23
C PHE A 367 0.06 -0.92 -16.41
N ASP A 368 0.63 0.28 -16.42
CA ASP A 368 0.03 1.40 -15.71
C ASP A 368 -1.33 1.77 -16.32
N PHE A 369 -1.41 1.85 -17.65
CA PHE A 369 -2.66 2.11 -18.37
C PHE A 369 -3.69 0.99 -18.14
N ALA A 370 -3.27 -0.28 -18.21
CA ALA A 370 -4.15 -1.42 -17.95
C ALA A 370 -4.70 -1.41 -16.52
N GLY A 371 -3.87 -1.08 -15.52
CA GLY A 371 -4.28 -0.98 -14.12
C GLY A 371 -5.31 0.11 -13.87
N PHE A 372 -5.05 1.32 -14.35
CA PHE A 372 -6.01 2.43 -14.23
C PHE A 372 -7.27 2.19 -15.05
N GLY A 373 -7.16 1.62 -16.26
CA GLY A 373 -8.28 1.27 -17.11
C GLY A 373 -9.21 0.23 -16.47
N LEU A 374 -8.64 -0.85 -15.92
CA LEU A 374 -9.41 -1.87 -15.19
C LEU A 374 -10.12 -1.30 -13.97
N ALA A 375 -9.40 -0.52 -13.15
CA ALA A 375 -10.00 0.11 -11.97
C ALA A 375 -11.13 1.07 -12.35
N PHE A 376 -10.93 1.90 -13.40
CA PHE A 376 -11.96 2.79 -13.90
C PHE A 376 -13.20 2.01 -14.40
N ALA A 377 -13.01 0.94 -15.18
CA ALA A 377 -14.10 0.09 -15.65
C ALA A 377 -14.90 -0.53 -14.49
N LEU A 378 -14.23 -0.98 -13.43
CA LEU A 378 -14.89 -1.51 -12.24
C LEU A 378 -15.66 -0.41 -11.48
N VAL A 379 -15.12 0.81 -11.37
CA VAL A 379 -15.83 1.94 -10.74
C VAL A 379 -17.05 2.33 -11.58
N VAL A 380 -16.95 2.36 -12.91
CA VAL A 380 -18.10 2.56 -13.82
C VAL A 380 -19.16 1.50 -13.57
N LEU A 381 -18.78 0.22 -13.49
CA LEU A 381 -19.70 -0.88 -13.21
C LEU A 381 -20.45 -0.67 -11.88
N TRP A 382 -19.73 -0.41 -10.78
CA TRP A 382 -20.34 -0.16 -9.47
C TRP A 382 -21.20 1.11 -9.45
N THR A 383 -20.83 2.12 -10.23
CA THR A 383 -21.62 3.35 -10.37
C THR A 383 -22.91 3.09 -11.14
N THR A 384 -22.89 2.30 -12.20
CA THR A 384 -24.09 1.86 -12.91
C THR A 384 -25.02 1.04 -12.00
N LEU A 385 -24.46 0.17 -11.14
CA LEU A 385 -25.25 -0.57 -10.15
C LEU A 385 -25.87 0.37 -9.10
N ALA A 386 -25.14 1.39 -8.64
CA ALA A 386 -25.69 2.39 -7.73
C ALA A 386 -26.79 3.25 -8.40
N GLN A 387 -26.63 3.61 -9.67
CA GLN A 387 -27.65 4.29 -10.46
C GLN A 387 -28.90 3.43 -10.62
N TRP A 388 -28.73 2.13 -10.87
CA TRP A 388 -29.85 1.19 -10.91
C TRP A 388 -30.55 1.05 -9.55
N TRP A 389 -29.79 0.99 -8.45
CA TRP A 389 -30.34 0.96 -7.09
C TRP A 389 -31.20 2.20 -6.78
N VAL A 390 -30.76 3.38 -7.24
CA VAL A 390 -31.40 4.67 -6.93
C VAL A 390 -32.53 5.01 -7.89
N PHE A 391 -32.42 4.70 -9.19
CA PHE A 391 -33.33 5.16 -10.24
C PHE A 391 -34.00 4.04 -11.06
N GLY A 392 -33.82 2.76 -10.72
CA GLY A 392 -34.43 1.65 -11.43
C GLY A 392 -35.96 1.56 -11.24
N GLU A 393 -36.68 1.15 -12.29
CA GLU A 393 -38.17 1.02 -12.31
C GLU A 393 -38.72 0.02 -11.29
N LYS A 394 -37.95 -1.01 -10.94
CA LYS A 394 -38.14 -1.84 -9.75
C LYS A 394 -36.88 -1.71 -8.92
N SER A 395 -36.94 -0.95 -7.84
CA SER A 395 -35.80 -0.90 -6.94
C SER A 395 -35.53 -2.32 -6.41
N ILE A 396 -34.27 -2.71 -6.19
CA ILE A 396 -33.96 -4.02 -5.54
C ILE A 396 -34.72 -4.15 -4.21
N ILE A 397 -34.98 -3.03 -3.56
CA ILE A 397 -35.73 -2.94 -2.32
C ILE A 397 -37.19 -3.36 -2.52
N GLU A 398 -37.89 -2.97 -3.59
CA GLU A 398 -39.23 -3.48 -3.90
C GLU A 398 -39.21 -5.00 -4.11
N CYS A 399 -38.25 -5.51 -4.89
CA CYS A 399 -38.11 -6.96 -5.13
C CYS A 399 -37.72 -7.77 -3.87
N ILE A 400 -37.09 -7.16 -2.85
CA ILE A 400 -36.67 -7.87 -1.62
C ILE A 400 -37.68 -7.66 -0.49
N LEU A 401 -38.16 -6.45 -0.26
CA LEU A 401 -39.04 -6.12 0.87
C LEU A 401 -40.50 -6.47 0.58
N VAL A 402 -41.01 -6.15 -0.62
CA VAL A 402 -42.42 -6.34 -0.94
C VAL A 402 -42.71 -7.80 -1.29
N ASP A 403 -41.87 -8.41 -2.13
CA ASP A 403 -42.10 -9.80 -2.58
C ASP A 403 -41.74 -10.88 -1.54
N LYS A 404 -40.81 -10.62 -0.60
CA LYS A 404 -40.35 -11.64 0.38
C LYS A 404 -40.70 -11.39 1.85
N PHE A 405 -40.89 -10.14 2.26
CA PHE A 405 -41.07 -9.80 3.69
C PHE A 405 -42.27 -8.88 3.91
N GLY A 406 -43.47 -9.40 3.61
CA GLY A 406 -44.73 -8.65 3.69
C GLY A 406 -45.06 -7.97 5.03
N TRP A 407 -44.41 -8.34 6.14
CA TRP A 407 -44.56 -7.66 7.43
C TRP A 407 -43.81 -6.32 7.51
N MET A 408 -42.74 -6.13 6.74
CA MET A 408 -42.03 -4.84 6.67
C MET A 408 -42.84 -3.78 5.94
N ALA A 409 -43.75 -4.17 5.03
CA ALA A 409 -44.72 -3.26 4.43
C ALA A 409 -45.59 -2.59 5.52
N SER A 410 -45.98 -3.34 6.55
CA SER A 410 -46.75 -2.83 7.70
C SER A 410 -45.94 -1.86 8.58
N VAL A 411 -44.64 -2.11 8.77
CA VAL A 411 -43.74 -1.19 9.51
C VAL A 411 -43.54 0.11 8.72
N CYS A 412 -43.37 0.02 7.40
CA CYS A 412 -43.32 1.18 6.53
C CYS A 412 -44.62 1.98 6.58
N ASP A 413 -45.78 1.33 6.58
CA ASP A 413 -47.10 1.98 6.74
C ASP A 413 -47.27 2.67 8.10
N THR A 414 -46.74 2.07 9.16
CA THR A 414 -46.77 2.61 10.54
C THR A 414 -45.86 3.83 10.68
N LEU A 415 -44.66 3.79 10.10
CA LEU A 415 -43.78 4.95 10.00
C LEU A 415 -44.42 6.06 9.17
N ASN A 416 -45.14 5.71 8.10
CA ASN A 416 -45.82 6.65 7.20
C ASN A 416 -46.97 7.39 7.91
N THR A 417 -47.81 6.68 8.68
CA THR A 417 -48.86 7.30 9.49
C THR A 417 -48.29 8.24 10.55
N THR A 418 -47.15 7.87 11.15
CA THR A 418 -46.49 8.70 12.17
C THR A 418 -45.87 9.96 11.56
N VAL A 419 -45.17 9.85 10.43
CA VAL A 419 -44.55 11.01 9.75
C VAL A 419 -45.61 11.91 9.12
N ALA A 420 -46.70 11.36 8.59
CA ALA A 420 -47.83 12.14 8.08
C ALA A 420 -48.57 12.88 9.20
N ALA A 421 -48.75 12.26 10.37
CA ALA A 421 -49.35 12.92 11.55
C ALA A 421 -48.48 14.08 12.04
N VAL A 422 -47.16 13.88 12.16
CA VAL A 422 -46.20 14.93 12.55
C VAL A 422 -46.13 16.05 11.50
N GLY A 423 -46.22 15.72 10.22
CA GLY A 423 -46.25 16.70 9.12
C GLY A 423 -47.54 17.54 9.10
N ALA A 424 -48.69 16.93 9.41
CA ALA A 424 -49.99 17.61 9.48
C ALA A 424 -50.07 18.58 10.68
N GLU A 425 -49.39 18.26 11.79
CA GLU A 425 -49.37 19.08 13.01
C GLU A 425 -48.42 20.29 12.90
N LEU A 426 -47.36 20.19 12.07
CA LEU A 426 -46.36 21.25 11.89
C LEU A 426 -46.68 22.28 10.79
N ARG A 427 -47.57 21.96 9.83
CA ARG A 427 -47.96 22.88 8.74
C ARG A 427 -49.42 22.66 8.38
N GLY A 428 -50.29 23.55 8.87
CA GLY A 428 -51.75 23.46 8.68
C GLY A 428 -52.15 23.05 7.26
N GLY A 429 -52.76 21.86 7.15
CA GLY A 429 -53.59 21.42 6.04
C GLY A 429 -52.89 21.00 4.74
N GLU A 430 -52.02 21.83 4.17
CA GLU A 430 -51.55 21.64 2.78
C GLU A 430 -50.23 20.84 2.65
N GLY A 431 -49.47 20.67 3.74
CA GLY A 431 -48.18 19.96 3.73
C GLY A 431 -48.27 18.43 3.79
N ALA A 432 -49.42 17.88 4.20
CA ALA A 432 -49.60 16.43 4.37
C ALA A 432 -49.60 15.66 3.04
N ALA A 433 -50.03 16.30 1.94
CA ALA A 433 -49.99 15.73 0.59
C ALA A 433 -48.54 15.60 0.06
N THR A 434 -47.66 16.53 0.43
CA THR A 434 -46.26 16.54 -0.02
C THR A 434 -45.45 15.44 0.66
N VAL A 435 -45.73 15.13 1.93
CA VAL A 435 -45.08 14.04 2.68
C VAL A 435 -45.49 12.66 2.17
N ARG A 436 -46.76 12.47 1.77
CA ARG A 436 -47.20 11.24 1.07
C ARG A 436 -46.36 10.95 -0.18
N GLY A 437 -46.04 11.98 -0.96
CA GLY A 437 -45.22 11.87 -2.18
C GLY A 437 -43.72 11.64 -1.95
N VAL A 438 -43.22 11.72 -0.70
CA VAL A 438 -41.79 11.48 -0.39
C VAL A 438 -41.47 9.99 -0.22
N MET A 439 -42.48 9.13 -0.01
CA MET A 439 -42.27 7.69 0.09
C MET A 439 -43.07 6.82 -0.89
N PHE A 440 -44.18 7.30 -1.47
CA PHE A 440 -45.01 6.48 -2.39
C PHE A 440 -45.72 7.32 -3.47
N GLY A 441 -45.90 6.74 -4.66
CA GLY A 441 -46.75 7.26 -5.73
C GLY A 441 -48.25 7.13 -5.39
N ALA A 442 -49.11 7.83 -6.15
CA ALA A 442 -50.56 7.87 -5.92
C ALA A 442 -51.28 6.53 -6.17
N ASP A 443 -50.69 5.66 -6.98
CA ASP A 443 -51.08 4.27 -7.14
C ASP A 443 -50.22 3.40 -6.23
N LYS A 444 -50.80 2.35 -5.62
CA LYS A 444 -50.23 1.52 -4.54
C LYS A 444 -48.94 0.74 -4.86
N ASP A 445 -48.14 1.19 -5.81
CA ASP A 445 -46.81 0.69 -6.11
C ASP A 445 -45.78 1.35 -5.17
N VAL A 446 -44.90 0.52 -4.61
CA VAL A 446 -43.93 0.89 -3.57
C VAL A 446 -42.72 1.65 -4.15
N LEU A 447 -42.98 2.76 -4.86
CA LEU A 447 -41.93 3.59 -5.45
C LEU A 447 -41.18 4.35 -4.36
N ILE A 448 -40.12 3.73 -3.85
CA ILE A 448 -39.16 4.39 -2.97
C ILE A 448 -38.56 5.57 -3.72
N ALA A 449 -38.75 6.78 -3.20
CA ALA A 449 -38.12 7.98 -3.72
C ALA A 449 -36.59 7.77 -3.85
N PRO A 450 -35.97 7.99 -5.03
CA PRO A 450 -34.53 7.99 -5.24
C PRO A 450 -33.70 8.66 -4.13
N GLY A 451 -34.20 9.75 -3.55
CA GLY A 451 -33.57 10.40 -2.39
C GLY A 451 -33.45 9.48 -1.17
N PHE A 452 -34.49 8.73 -0.83
CA PHE A 452 -34.46 7.76 0.27
C PHE A 452 -33.54 6.57 -0.05
N ALA A 453 -33.62 6.00 -1.25
CA ALA A 453 -32.74 4.90 -1.68
C ALA A 453 -31.25 5.29 -1.62
N TRP A 454 -30.92 6.51 -2.02
CA TRP A 454 -29.58 7.07 -1.92
C TRP A 454 -29.16 7.28 -0.46
N LEU A 455 -30.03 7.83 0.40
CA LEU A 455 -29.75 8.00 1.82
C LEU A 455 -29.49 6.66 2.53
N CYS A 456 -30.28 5.62 2.25
CA CYS A 456 -30.06 4.27 2.77
C CYS A 456 -28.69 3.71 2.35
N MET A 457 -28.32 3.88 1.07
CA MET A 457 -27.02 3.48 0.57
C MET A 457 -25.89 4.22 1.30
N VAL A 458 -25.97 5.55 1.41
CA VAL A 458 -24.96 6.36 2.11
C VAL A 458 -24.87 5.97 3.59
N ALA A 459 -26.00 5.82 4.28
CA ALA A 459 -26.02 5.41 5.68
C ALA A 459 -25.35 4.04 5.89
N PHE A 460 -25.64 3.07 5.02
CA PHE A 460 -25.00 1.76 5.04
C PHE A 460 -23.48 1.85 4.79
N LEU A 461 -23.06 2.63 3.79
CA LEU A 461 -21.64 2.85 3.51
C LEU A 461 -20.94 3.51 4.71
N LEU A 462 -21.52 4.57 5.28
CA LEU A 462 -20.95 5.21 6.47
C LEU A 462 -20.82 4.21 7.63
N LEU A 463 -21.85 3.40 7.89
CA LEU A 463 -21.80 2.35 8.91
C LEU A 463 -20.66 1.35 8.63
N TRP A 464 -20.46 0.92 7.37
CA TRP A 464 -19.36 0.05 6.98
C TRP A 464 -17.98 0.71 7.18
N PHE A 465 -17.81 1.96 6.74
CA PHE A 465 -16.55 2.69 6.82
C PHE A 465 -16.17 3.00 8.27
N PHE A 466 -17.10 3.51 9.08
CA PHE A 466 -16.84 3.79 10.49
C PHE A 466 -16.77 2.52 11.35
N GLY A 467 -17.61 1.51 11.06
CA GLY A 467 -17.68 0.27 11.82
C GLY A 467 -16.46 -0.64 11.63
N THR A 468 -15.87 -0.66 10.43
CA THR A 468 -14.74 -1.57 10.12
C THR A 468 -13.39 -0.86 9.97
N GLY A 469 -13.36 0.47 9.93
CA GLY A 469 -12.16 1.24 9.61
C GLY A 469 -11.02 1.10 10.63
N THR A 470 -11.34 0.77 11.88
CA THR A 470 -10.36 0.49 12.96
C THR A 470 -9.69 -0.88 12.82
N ASN A 471 -10.30 -1.82 12.09
CA ASN A 471 -9.78 -3.17 11.88
C ASN A 471 -8.68 -3.17 10.80
N ALA A 472 -7.55 -2.55 11.12
CA ALA A 472 -6.45 -2.37 10.18
C ALA A 472 -5.66 -3.66 9.92
N GLU A 473 -5.80 -4.68 10.77
CA GLU A 473 -5.21 -6.02 10.56
C GLU A 473 -5.95 -6.81 9.48
N SER A 474 -7.24 -6.51 9.23
CA SER A 474 -8.00 -7.11 8.12
C SER A 474 -7.30 -6.97 6.76
N VAL A 475 -6.51 -5.89 6.58
CA VAL A 475 -5.70 -5.68 5.39
C VAL A 475 -4.63 -6.76 5.23
N ASN A 476 -4.03 -7.25 6.31
CA ASN A 476 -3.06 -8.36 6.21
C ASN A 476 -3.76 -9.72 6.06
N THR A 477 -4.89 -9.93 6.71
CA THR A 477 -5.57 -11.25 6.73
C THR A 477 -6.35 -11.56 5.46
N SER A 478 -6.75 -10.53 4.72
CA SER A 478 -7.35 -10.64 3.38
C SER A 478 -6.30 -10.80 2.26
N SER A 479 -5.03 -11.04 2.61
CA SER A 479 -3.93 -11.22 1.65
C SER A 479 -3.50 -12.69 1.55
N LEU A 480 -2.70 -13.02 0.53
CA LEU A 480 -2.11 -14.35 0.38
C LEU A 480 -0.93 -14.62 1.31
N HIS A 481 -0.45 -13.60 2.04
CA HIS A 481 0.74 -13.70 2.88
C HIS A 481 0.66 -14.83 3.91
N ASN A 482 -0.48 -14.99 4.58
CA ASN A 482 -0.63 -16.01 5.63
C ASN A 482 -0.58 -17.43 5.07
N MET A 483 -1.19 -17.66 3.90
CA MET A 483 -1.12 -18.95 3.20
C MET A 483 0.32 -19.24 2.78
N TYR A 484 0.97 -18.24 2.18
CA TYR A 484 2.36 -18.34 1.73
C TYR A 484 3.32 -18.66 2.89
N ARG A 485 3.22 -17.90 3.99
CA ARG A 485 3.95 -18.16 5.24
C ARG A 485 3.73 -19.58 5.75
N ALA A 486 2.47 -20.02 5.86
CA ALA A 486 2.15 -21.35 6.37
C ALA A 486 2.81 -22.46 5.54
N ARG A 487 2.82 -22.32 4.21
CA ARG A 487 3.44 -23.29 3.30
C ARG A 487 4.96 -23.30 3.41
N LEU A 488 5.60 -22.13 3.48
CA LEU A 488 7.04 -22.02 3.71
C LEU A 488 7.46 -22.67 5.03
N VAL A 489 6.75 -22.33 6.11
CA VAL A 489 7.02 -22.86 7.45
C VAL A 489 6.97 -24.38 7.45
N ARG A 490 5.92 -24.98 6.90
CA ARG A 490 5.76 -26.45 6.89
C ARG A 490 6.81 -27.13 6.00
N ALA A 491 7.12 -26.55 4.84
CA ALA A 491 8.09 -27.15 3.91
C ALA A 491 9.52 -27.07 4.44
N TYR A 492 9.98 -25.87 4.80
CA TYR A 492 11.37 -25.66 5.15
C TYR A 492 11.65 -25.89 6.64
N PHE A 493 10.80 -25.37 7.53
CA PHE A 493 11.06 -25.47 8.97
C PHE A 493 10.51 -26.74 9.59
N GLY A 494 9.44 -27.30 9.00
CA GLY A 494 8.95 -28.63 9.34
C GLY A 494 10.02 -29.71 9.11
N SER A 495 10.89 -29.52 8.12
CA SER A 495 12.00 -30.46 7.86
C SER A 495 12.92 -30.66 9.06
N VAL A 496 13.03 -29.67 9.96
CA VAL A 496 13.88 -29.71 11.16
C VAL A 496 13.08 -29.81 12.46
N ASN A 497 11.78 -30.10 12.36
CA ASN A 497 10.91 -30.33 13.50
C ASN A 497 10.82 -31.83 13.81
N TRP A 498 11.56 -32.30 14.81
CA TRP A 498 11.59 -33.71 15.23
C TRP A 498 10.23 -34.29 15.61
N ARG A 499 9.25 -33.45 15.98
CA ARG A 499 7.88 -33.93 16.25
C ARG A 499 7.21 -34.50 15.00
N ARG A 500 7.59 -34.05 13.82
CA ARG A 500 7.15 -34.60 12.53
C ARG A 500 7.77 -35.95 12.19
N PHE A 501 8.82 -36.36 12.92
CA PHE A 501 9.58 -37.58 12.66
C PHE A 501 9.53 -38.58 13.84
N ARG A 502 8.57 -38.44 14.77
CA ARG A 502 8.48 -39.30 15.97
C ARG A 502 8.30 -40.79 15.65
N GLY A 503 7.54 -41.13 14.61
CA GLY A 503 7.29 -42.53 14.22
C GLY A 503 8.54 -43.32 13.84
N GLU A 504 9.59 -42.64 13.35
CA GLU A 504 10.88 -43.26 13.02
C GLU A 504 11.72 -43.53 14.28
N ARG A 505 11.70 -42.62 15.27
CA ARG A 505 12.38 -42.81 16.57
C ARG A 505 11.83 -44.00 17.38
N GLU A 506 10.57 -44.35 17.15
CA GLU A 506 9.87 -45.45 17.83
C GLU A 506 10.05 -46.81 17.13
N GLY A 507 10.90 -46.90 16.10
CA GLY A 507 11.25 -48.18 15.46
C GLY A 507 10.13 -48.80 14.61
N ARG A 508 9.07 -48.04 14.27
CA ARG A 508 8.11 -48.44 13.24
C ARG A 508 8.82 -48.39 11.89
N ARG A 509 9.30 -49.56 11.42
CA ARG A 509 10.05 -49.72 10.17
C ARG A 509 9.30 -49.10 8.97
N GLY A 510 10.05 -48.42 8.10
CA GLY A 510 9.65 -48.25 6.70
C GLY A 510 9.85 -46.89 6.01
N ALA A 511 10.51 -45.88 6.57
CA ALA A 511 10.46 -44.54 5.95
C ALA A 511 11.53 -44.33 4.84
N GLY A 512 11.33 -44.98 3.70
CA GLY A 512 11.86 -44.44 2.43
C GLY A 512 11.11 -43.16 2.01
N ASP A 513 9.91 -42.94 2.55
CA ASP A 513 9.03 -41.82 2.23
C ASP A 513 8.69 -40.94 3.45
N PRO A 514 9.01 -39.63 3.42
CA PRO A 514 8.57 -38.66 4.43
C PRO A 514 7.05 -38.62 4.69
N GLN A 515 6.21 -39.04 3.73
CA GLN A 515 4.74 -39.07 3.91
C GLN A 515 4.25 -40.16 4.87
N ASP A 516 5.04 -41.21 5.07
CA ASP A 516 4.71 -42.28 6.00
C ASP A 516 4.82 -41.82 7.46
N VAL A 517 5.54 -40.71 7.69
CA VAL A 517 5.85 -40.20 9.04
C VAL A 517 5.07 -38.93 9.38
N SER A 518 4.85 -38.01 8.42
CA SER A 518 4.04 -36.80 8.66
C SER A 518 3.52 -36.12 7.39
N ASN A 519 2.29 -35.62 7.46
CA ASN A 519 1.65 -34.85 6.39
C ASN A 519 2.07 -33.37 6.41
N ILE A 520 2.51 -32.85 5.25
CA ILE A 520 2.90 -31.44 5.06
C ILE A 520 1.75 -30.45 5.29
N ASN A 521 0.49 -30.88 5.14
CA ASN A 521 -0.67 -30.01 5.30
C ASN A 521 -1.12 -29.85 6.75
N GLU A 522 -0.66 -30.73 7.64
CA GLU A 522 -0.96 -30.65 9.07
C GLU A 522 -0.13 -29.56 9.73
N VAL A 523 -0.75 -28.82 10.65
CA VAL A 523 -0.04 -27.85 11.49
C VAL A 523 0.55 -28.62 12.66
N VAL A 524 1.88 -28.65 12.76
CA VAL A 524 2.57 -29.31 13.87
C VAL A 524 3.22 -28.25 14.74
N GLU A 525 2.97 -28.34 16.04
CA GLU A 525 3.58 -27.42 17.00
C GLU A 525 5.12 -27.50 16.91
N GLY A 526 5.76 -26.34 16.90
CA GLY A 526 7.21 -26.22 16.71
C GLY A 526 7.65 -26.03 15.25
N ASP A 527 6.76 -26.06 14.26
CA ASP A 527 7.12 -25.69 12.88
C ASP A 527 7.47 -24.22 12.72
N ASP A 528 6.90 -23.34 13.54
CA ASP A 528 7.31 -21.94 13.62
C ASP A 528 7.74 -21.64 15.06
N VAL A 529 8.70 -20.73 15.20
CA VAL A 529 9.27 -20.34 16.49
C VAL A 529 9.28 -18.83 16.63
N SER A 530 9.20 -18.33 17.86
CA SER A 530 9.40 -16.90 18.11
C SER A 530 10.78 -16.48 17.59
N LEU A 531 10.86 -15.35 16.88
CA LEU A 531 12.14 -14.82 16.40
C LEU A 531 13.12 -14.59 17.57
N ARG A 532 12.62 -14.17 18.74
CA ARG A 532 13.45 -13.95 19.93
C ARG A 532 14.09 -15.24 20.47
N LYS A 533 13.41 -16.39 20.31
CA LYS A 533 13.91 -17.71 20.73
C LYS A 533 14.83 -18.35 19.68
N TYR A 534 14.83 -17.86 18.44
CA TYR A 534 15.66 -18.37 17.36
C TYR A 534 17.11 -17.88 17.52
N ARG A 535 17.93 -18.61 18.30
CA ARG A 535 19.30 -18.20 18.66
C ARG A 535 20.38 -19.21 18.22
N PRO A 536 20.61 -19.40 16.91
CA PRO A 536 21.66 -20.30 16.41
C PRO A 536 23.05 -19.99 17.00
N ALA A 537 23.39 -18.71 17.22
CA ALA A 537 24.65 -18.30 17.82
C ALA A 537 24.89 -18.84 19.24
N SER A 538 23.82 -19.06 20.02
CA SER A 538 23.95 -19.69 21.34
C SER A 538 24.35 -21.16 21.30
N ARG A 539 24.35 -21.77 20.11
CA ARG A 539 24.67 -23.17 19.81
C ARG A 539 25.84 -23.30 18.82
N GLY A 540 26.64 -22.24 18.66
CA GLY A 540 27.83 -22.21 17.80
C GLY A 540 27.58 -21.85 16.33
N GLY A 541 26.33 -21.58 15.94
CA GLY A 541 25.99 -21.17 14.56
C GLY A 541 26.21 -19.69 14.28
N PRO A 542 26.05 -19.26 13.03
CA PRO A 542 26.12 -17.84 12.66
C PRO A 542 24.96 -17.04 13.25
N ILE A 543 25.18 -15.74 13.43
CA ILE A 543 24.11 -14.76 13.65
C ILE A 543 23.36 -14.57 12.33
N HIS A 544 22.07 -14.88 12.33
CA HIS A 544 21.25 -14.81 11.12
C HIS A 544 20.56 -13.46 10.99
N LEU A 545 20.85 -12.76 9.89
CA LEU A 545 20.26 -11.52 9.44
C LEU A 545 19.30 -11.79 8.29
N ILE A 546 18.04 -11.43 8.46
CA ILE A 546 17.00 -11.60 7.45
C ILE A 546 16.77 -10.24 6.78
N GLY A 547 17.09 -10.14 5.49
CA GLY A 547 16.91 -8.93 4.70
C GLY A 547 15.46 -8.73 4.29
N VAL A 548 14.94 -7.53 4.56
CA VAL A 548 13.57 -7.11 4.24
C VAL A 548 13.62 -5.70 3.64
N CYS A 549 12.72 -5.41 2.70
CA CYS A 549 12.56 -4.05 2.19
C CYS A 549 11.43 -3.34 2.95
N LEU A 550 11.76 -2.20 3.57
CA LEU A 550 10.80 -1.25 4.09
C LEU A 550 10.46 -0.25 2.99
N ASN A 551 9.24 -0.31 2.46
CA ASN A 551 8.86 0.49 1.30
C ASN A 551 8.70 1.97 1.65
N GLN A 552 9.28 2.83 0.81
CA GLN A 552 9.24 4.29 0.93
C GLN A 552 9.20 4.91 -0.47
N THR A 553 8.00 5.11 -1.01
CA THR A 553 7.82 5.76 -2.32
C THR A 553 7.67 7.27 -2.22
N ARG A 554 7.47 7.80 -1.01
CA ARG A 554 7.40 9.24 -0.74
C ARG A 554 8.40 9.59 0.35
N ASP A 555 9.45 10.34 -0.01
CA ASP A 555 10.36 10.87 0.99
C ASP A 555 9.69 11.99 1.81
N HIS A 556 9.82 11.91 3.13
CA HIS A 556 9.24 12.87 4.07
C HIS A 556 10.12 14.12 4.25
N ARG A 557 11.44 14.03 4.03
CA ARG A 557 12.37 15.16 4.28
C ARG A 557 12.39 16.13 3.11
N SER A 558 12.61 15.62 1.91
CA SER A 558 12.79 16.44 0.72
C SER A 558 11.50 16.65 -0.09
N LYS A 559 10.49 15.77 0.11
CA LYS A 559 9.38 15.55 -0.83
C LYS A 559 9.85 15.26 -2.27
N LEU A 560 11.14 15.07 -2.53
CA LEU A 560 11.65 14.65 -3.82
C LEU A 560 11.29 13.18 -4.05
N TYR A 561 10.83 12.90 -5.26
CA TYR A 561 10.63 11.56 -5.76
C TYR A 561 12.01 10.99 -6.11
N ASN A 562 12.54 10.07 -5.31
CA ASN A 562 13.70 9.29 -5.71
C ASN A 562 13.20 8.11 -6.55
N ALA A 563 13.33 8.22 -7.87
CA ALA A 563 12.87 7.21 -8.82
C ALA A 563 13.51 5.84 -8.56
N ASP A 564 14.78 5.85 -8.13
CA ASP A 564 15.63 4.65 -8.00
C ASP A 564 15.63 4.06 -6.59
N ARG A 565 15.16 4.81 -5.58
CA ARG A 565 15.18 4.40 -4.16
C ARG A 565 13.79 4.51 -3.53
N LYS A 566 12.93 3.54 -3.85
CA LYS A 566 11.57 3.42 -3.31
C LYS A 566 11.47 2.52 -2.06
N GLY A 567 12.59 2.30 -1.38
CA GLY A 567 12.69 1.47 -0.18
C GLY A 567 13.97 1.67 0.61
N VAL A 568 13.94 1.20 1.86
CA VAL A 568 15.04 1.26 2.83
C VAL A 568 15.33 -0.17 3.31
N PRO A 569 16.61 -0.58 3.47
CA PRO A 569 16.94 -1.91 3.96
C PRO A 569 16.53 -2.04 5.42
N LEU A 570 15.93 -3.18 5.76
CA LEU A 570 15.61 -3.61 7.10
C LEU A 570 16.26 -4.97 7.33
N ALA A 571 17.27 -5.03 8.20
CA ALA A 571 17.87 -6.28 8.63
C ALA A 571 17.23 -6.73 9.95
N VAL A 572 16.72 -7.95 9.99
CA VAL A 572 16.00 -8.50 11.15
C VAL A 572 16.72 -9.71 11.70
N SER A 573 16.97 -9.72 13.01
CA SER A 573 17.60 -10.84 13.71
C SER A 573 16.91 -11.10 15.06
N ALA A 574 17.32 -12.19 15.73
CA ALA A 574 16.88 -12.45 17.11
C ALA A 574 17.39 -11.42 18.12
N TYR A 575 18.37 -10.60 17.73
CA TYR A 575 18.96 -9.55 18.54
C TYR A 575 18.27 -8.21 18.32
N GLY A 576 17.67 -7.93 17.16
CA GLY A 576 16.94 -6.68 16.92
C GLY A 576 16.63 -6.45 15.46
N MET A 577 16.17 -5.24 15.17
CA MET A 577 15.87 -4.76 13.82
C MET A 577 16.70 -3.52 13.52
N GLU A 578 17.37 -3.50 12.36
CA GLU A 578 18.22 -2.39 11.93
C GLU A 578 17.68 -1.80 10.64
N ILE A 579 17.40 -0.49 10.63
CA ILE A 579 16.83 0.23 9.48
C ILE A 579 17.90 1.12 8.85
N GLY A 580 18.00 1.09 7.52
CA GLY A 580 18.86 1.99 6.73
C GLY A 580 20.35 1.75 6.94
N SER A 581 21.17 2.77 6.63
CA SER A 581 22.64 2.71 6.73
C SER A 581 23.21 3.25 8.05
N GLY A 582 22.39 3.85 8.92
CA GLY A 582 22.87 4.43 10.19
C GLY A 582 21.97 5.50 10.79
N GLU A 583 21.01 6.04 10.03
CA GLU A 583 20.11 7.10 10.49
C GLU A 583 19.14 6.68 11.62
N TYR A 584 18.91 5.38 11.80
CA TYR A 584 17.91 4.87 12.72
C TYR A 584 18.55 4.00 13.82
N PRO A 585 18.11 4.13 15.09
CA PRO A 585 18.55 3.25 16.15
C PRO A 585 18.06 1.83 15.92
N ALA A 586 18.82 0.84 16.41
CA ALA A 586 18.36 -0.55 16.45
C ALA A 586 17.09 -0.66 17.32
N ILE A 587 16.15 -1.48 16.88
CA ILE A 587 14.81 -1.59 17.46
C ILE A 587 14.64 -2.99 18.05
N HIS A 588 14.18 -3.05 19.30
CA HIS A 588 13.92 -4.29 20.01
C HIS A 588 12.43 -4.38 20.37
N PRO A 589 11.57 -4.79 19.42
CA PRO A 589 10.16 -4.90 19.73
C PRO A 589 9.94 -5.92 20.85
N ALA A 590 9.00 -5.62 21.75
CA ALA A 590 8.59 -6.54 22.82
C ALA A 590 8.13 -7.88 22.23
N HIS A 591 7.38 -7.82 21.12
CA HIS A 591 6.88 -8.98 20.40
C HIS A 591 7.27 -8.91 18.91
N PRO A 592 8.47 -9.39 18.52
CA PRO A 592 8.91 -9.39 17.13
C PRO A 592 8.08 -10.32 16.23
N GLY A 593 7.22 -11.17 16.80
CA GLY A 593 6.54 -12.23 16.06
C GLY A 593 7.41 -13.47 15.88
N THR A 594 7.17 -14.22 14.81
CA THR A 594 7.82 -15.51 14.55
C THR A 594 8.84 -15.43 13.43
N LEU A 595 9.78 -16.37 13.41
CA LEU A 595 10.76 -16.53 12.34
C LEU A 595 10.07 -16.68 10.98
N GLY A 596 9.03 -17.51 10.89
CA GLY A 596 8.27 -17.74 9.66
C GLY A 596 7.64 -16.49 9.09
N ARG A 597 7.20 -15.56 9.94
CA ARG A 597 6.68 -14.26 9.48
C ARG A 597 7.76 -13.46 8.77
N TRP A 598 8.95 -13.32 9.36
CA TRP A 598 10.02 -12.52 8.78
C TRP A 598 10.61 -13.14 7.51
N VAL A 599 10.75 -14.45 7.48
CA VAL A 599 11.20 -15.18 6.28
C VAL A 599 10.16 -15.08 5.16
N ALA A 600 8.86 -15.15 5.47
CA ALA A 600 7.81 -14.93 4.49
C ALA A 600 7.75 -13.48 3.99
N ILE A 601 7.98 -12.49 4.86
CA ILE A 601 8.08 -11.07 4.45
C ILE A 601 9.30 -10.90 3.53
N SER A 602 10.45 -11.47 3.91
CA SER A 602 11.67 -11.45 3.10
C SER A 602 11.50 -12.09 1.72
N GLY A 603 10.55 -13.03 1.56
CA GLY A 603 10.20 -13.65 0.28
C GLY A 603 8.95 -13.11 -0.43
N ALA A 604 8.40 -11.99 0.04
CA ALA A 604 7.14 -11.43 -0.46
C ALA A 604 7.31 -10.66 -1.79
N ALA A 605 7.77 -11.35 -2.83
CA ALA A 605 8.16 -10.75 -4.11
C ALA A 605 6.97 -10.14 -4.89
N ALA A 606 5.82 -10.84 -4.92
CA ALA A 606 4.60 -10.30 -5.49
C ALA A 606 3.95 -9.30 -4.51
N SER A 607 4.30 -8.02 -4.65
CA SER A 607 3.91 -6.95 -3.72
C SER A 607 3.59 -5.65 -4.48
N PRO A 608 2.50 -4.95 -4.15
CA PRO A 608 2.24 -3.57 -4.60
C PRO A 608 3.38 -2.59 -4.28
N GLY A 609 4.22 -2.90 -3.29
CA GLY A 609 5.51 -2.26 -3.05
C GLY A 609 6.65 -3.18 -3.44
N ALA A 610 7.15 -3.02 -4.67
CA ALA A 610 8.21 -3.81 -5.29
C ALA A 610 9.56 -3.05 -5.31
N GLY A 611 9.81 -2.18 -4.33
CA GLY A 611 11.02 -1.33 -4.30
C GLY A 611 11.13 -0.44 -5.55
N ALA A 612 12.32 -0.38 -6.15
CA ALA A 612 12.58 0.47 -7.33
C ALA A 612 11.59 0.25 -8.48
N ASN A 613 11.15 -1.00 -8.67
CA ASN A 613 10.20 -1.41 -9.72
C ASN A 613 8.73 -1.03 -9.45
N THR A 614 8.46 -0.29 -8.37
CA THR A 614 7.09 0.09 -8.01
C THR A 614 6.55 1.19 -8.92
N THR A 615 5.51 0.90 -9.70
CA THR A 615 4.68 1.90 -10.40
C THR A 615 3.23 1.87 -9.86
N PRO A 616 2.51 3.02 -9.86
CA PRO A 616 1.16 3.07 -9.29
C PRO A 616 0.15 2.16 -9.98
N GLY A 617 0.18 2.01 -11.31
CA GLY A 617 -0.81 1.18 -12.00
C GLY A 617 -0.48 -0.31 -11.92
N TRP A 618 0.80 -0.69 -11.90
CA TRP A 618 1.21 -2.06 -11.52
C TRP A 618 0.75 -2.44 -10.11
N ALA A 619 0.94 -1.53 -9.15
CA ALA A 619 0.47 -1.73 -7.78
C ALA A 619 -1.05 -1.90 -7.70
N LEU A 620 -1.80 -1.13 -8.50
CA LEU A 620 -3.25 -1.24 -8.62
C LEU A 620 -3.69 -2.57 -9.22
N LEU A 621 -2.98 -3.08 -10.24
CA LEU A 621 -3.23 -4.41 -10.81
C LEU A 621 -3.01 -5.52 -9.77
N LEU A 622 -1.89 -5.50 -9.05
CA LEU A 622 -1.61 -6.48 -8.00
C LEU A 622 -2.62 -6.39 -6.86
N PHE A 623 -3.04 -5.17 -6.50
CA PHE A 623 -4.09 -4.93 -5.53
C PHE A 623 -5.40 -5.59 -5.98
N LEU A 624 -5.89 -5.28 -7.17
CA LEU A 624 -7.15 -5.84 -7.71
C LEU A 624 -7.06 -7.36 -7.90
N ALA A 625 -5.92 -7.88 -8.35
CA ALA A 625 -5.69 -9.33 -8.48
C ALA A 625 -5.58 -10.05 -7.13
N GLY A 626 -5.51 -9.34 -5.99
CA GLY A 626 -5.26 -9.92 -4.68
C GLY A 626 -3.85 -10.51 -4.52
N ALA A 627 -2.96 -10.28 -5.48
CA ALA A 627 -1.58 -10.77 -5.51
C ALA A 627 -0.67 -9.85 -4.67
N ARG A 628 -0.93 -9.84 -3.36
CA ARG A 628 -0.26 -8.98 -2.39
C ARG A 628 0.32 -9.81 -1.24
N LEU A 629 1.63 -10.01 -1.26
CA LEU A 629 2.35 -10.74 -0.22
C LEU A 629 2.99 -9.82 0.82
N GLY A 630 3.10 -8.52 0.53
CA GLY A 630 3.61 -7.53 1.48
C GLY A 630 2.69 -7.38 2.70
N VAL A 631 3.25 -6.89 3.81
CA VAL A 631 2.58 -6.84 5.11
C VAL A 631 2.70 -5.46 5.74
N TRP A 632 1.59 -4.98 6.32
CA TRP A 632 1.61 -3.85 7.23
C TRP A 632 2.04 -4.29 8.63
N LEU A 633 3.07 -3.64 9.16
CA LEU A 633 3.50 -3.78 10.54
C LEU A 633 3.21 -2.49 11.29
N GLU A 634 2.45 -2.59 12.38
CA GLU A 634 2.35 -1.49 13.35
C GLU A 634 3.54 -1.54 14.28
N HIS A 635 4.23 -0.41 14.42
CA HIS A 635 5.29 -0.26 15.39
C HIS A 635 4.80 0.69 16.49
N GLY A 636 4.29 0.11 17.58
CA GLY A 636 3.68 0.83 18.71
C GLY A 636 4.68 1.56 19.62
N ASP A 637 5.96 1.64 19.24
CA ASP A 637 6.99 2.13 20.15
C ASP A 637 7.06 3.66 20.14
N THR A 638 6.63 4.25 21.25
CA THR A 638 6.64 5.68 21.56
C THR A 638 8.06 6.28 21.44
N VAL A 639 9.10 5.44 21.55
CA VAL A 639 10.51 5.82 21.47
C VAL A 639 10.91 6.31 20.08
N LEU A 640 10.49 5.64 19.00
CA LEU A 640 10.74 6.12 17.63
C LEU A 640 9.95 7.39 17.34
N ARG A 641 8.71 7.51 17.85
CA ARG A 641 7.95 8.76 17.79
C ARG A 641 8.71 9.90 18.45
N ARG A 642 9.27 9.70 19.65
CA ARG A 642 10.02 10.73 20.39
C ARG A 642 11.37 11.05 19.75
N ALA A 643 12.14 10.05 19.33
CA ALA A 643 13.45 10.22 18.71
C ALA A 643 13.37 10.81 17.28
N VAL A 644 12.29 10.51 16.53
CA VAL A 644 12.04 11.11 15.21
C VAL A 644 11.44 12.51 15.33
N GLN A 645 10.64 12.79 16.38
CA GLN A 645 10.12 14.13 16.66
C GLN A 645 11.18 15.10 17.20
N SER A 646 12.19 14.62 17.92
CA SER A 646 13.26 15.47 18.49
C SER A 646 14.18 16.10 17.45
N VAL A 647 14.06 15.74 16.16
CA VAL A 647 14.86 16.31 15.05
C VAL A 647 14.13 17.44 14.31
N GLY A 648 12.93 17.85 14.75
CA GLY A 648 12.16 18.89 14.05
C GLY A 648 11.11 19.60 14.89
N ALA A 649 11.38 19.86 16.16
CA ALA A 649 10.46 20.55 17.05
C ALA A 649 10.82 22.03 17.15
N ASP A 650 10.29 22.83 16.21
CA ASP A 650 10.08 24.25 16.47
C ASP A 650 8.64 24.66 16.11
N ALA A 651 8.03 25.45 16.99
CA ALA A 651 6.67 26.02 16.98
C ALA A 651 5.48 25.15 17.46
N SER A 652 5.14 25.29 18.74
CA SER A 652 3.95 24.75 19.42
C SER A 652 2.84 25.79 19.61
N GLY A 653 1.63 25.53 19.10
CA GLY A 653 0.41 26.31 19.40
C GLY A 653 -0.81 25.40 19.69
N PRO A 654 -1.79 25.84 20.50
CA PRO A 654 -2.93 25.01 20.95
C PRO A 654 -3.79 24.46 19.81
N MET A 655 -4.05 25.29 18.79
CA MET A 655 -4.84 24.91 17.60
C MET A 655 -4.17 23.78 16.81
N ARG A 656 -2.84 23.76 16.73
CA ARG A 656 -2.09 22.70 16.04
C ARG A 656 -2.13 21.38 16.81
N ARG A 657 -2.13 21.42 18.15
CA ARG A 657 -2.34 20.24 19.00
C ARG A 657 -3.76 19.67 18.85
N PHE A 658 -4.77 20.53 18.76
CA PHE A 658 -6.15 20.10 18.52
C PHE A 658 -6.33 19.47 17.12
N VAL A 659 -5.76 20.08 16.08
CA VAL A 659 -5.76 19.54 14.71
C VAL A 659 -4.95 18.23 14.62
N GLU A 660 -3.81 18.12 15.31
CA GLU A 660 -3.03 16.89 15.41
C GLU A 660 -3.77 15.80 16.19
N ALA A 661 -4.52 16.17 17.24
CA ALA A 661 -5.38 15.25 17.97
C ALA A 661 -6.52 14.74 17.08
N LEU A 662 -7.25 15.61 16.38
CA LEU A 662 -8.29 15.22 15.43
C LEU A 662 -7.74 14.36 14.29
N ARG A 663 -6.57 14.71 13.75
CA ARG A 663 -5.88 13.94 12.71
C ARG A 663 -5.43 12.57 13.23
N GLY A 664 -4.94 12.50 14.47
CA GLY A 664 -4.56 11.25 15.13
C GLY A 664 -5.76 10.34 15.43
N HIS A 665 -6.92 10.91 15.75
CA HIS A 665 -8.17 10.15 15.90
C HIS A 665 -8.67 9.66 14.54
N GLY A 666 -8.68 10.51 13.50
CA GLY A 666 -9.05 10.12 12.14
C GLY A 666 -8.14 9.03 11.55
N GLU A 667 -6.84 9.09 11.80
CA GLU A 667 -5.91 8.05 11.34
C GLU A 667 -6.17 6.68 11.98
N LYS A 668 -6.73 6.62 13.20
CA LYS A 668 -7.12 5.37 13.85
C LYS A 668 -8.43 4.81 13.30
N TRP A 669 -9.46 5.66 13.17
CA TRP A 669 -10.78 5.25 12.70
C TRP A 669 -10.78 4.82 11.23
N PHE A 670 -9.85 5.33 10.42
CA PHE A 670 -9.74 4.99 8.99
C PHE A 670 -8.46 4.22 8.64
N ALA A 671 -7.78 3.62 9.63
CA ALA A 671 -6.49 2.96 9.44
C ALA A 671 -6.54 1.87 8.35
N LYS A 672 -7.59 1.04 8.33
CA LYS A 672 -7.82 0.00 7.30
C LYS A 672 -7.83 0.59 5.89
N TYR A 673 -8.68 1.58 5.64
CA TYR A 673 -8.86 2.19 4.34
C TYR A 673 -7.63 2.98 3.88
N MET A 674 -6.95 3.65 4.82
CA MET A 674 -5.69 4.33 4.52
C MET A 674 -4.61 3.36 4.05
N ARG A 675 -4.54 2.14 4.61
CA ARG A 675 -3.61 1.08 4.18
C ARG A 675 -3.97 0.49 2.82
N LEU A 676 -5.25 0.17 2.60
CA LEU A 676 -5.73 -0.32 1.29
C LEU A 676 -5.46 0.71 0.18
N HIS A 677 -5.76 1.98 0.45
CA HIS A 677 -5.51 3.08 -0.49
C HIS A 677 -4.00 3.39 -0.66
N ALA A 678 -3.17 3.07 0.33
CA ALA A 678 -1.72 3.15 0.19
C ALA A 678 -1.17 2.01 -0.67
N GLU A 679 -1.67 0.78 -0.53
CA GLU A 679 -1.35 -0.35 -1.41
C GLU A 679 -1.78 -0.08 -2.86
N ALA A 680 -3.03 0.31 -3.07
CA ALA A 680 -3.59 0.54 -4.41
C ALA A 680 -2.91 1.66 -5.21
N ARG A 681 -2.20 2.58 -4.53
CA ARG A 681 -1.48 3.69 -5.17
C ARG A 681 0.03 3.63 -5.03
N ALA A 682 0.55 2.53 -4.46
CA ALA A 682 1.96 2.42 -4.08
C ALA A 682 2.48 3.65 -3.29
N ALA A 683 1.73 4.10 -2.28
CA ALA A 683 2.02 5.32 -1.53
C ALA A 683 2.50 5.01 -0.11
N TYR A 684 3.78 4.72 0.05
CA TYR A 684 4.40 4.32 1.31
C TYR A 684 5.23 5.46 1.92
N ARG A 685 5.01 5.71 3.21
CA ARG A 685 5.58 6.85 3.96
C ARG A 685 6.96 6.58 4.58
N GLY A 686 7.47 5.33 4.49
CA GLY A 686 8.79 4.96 5.00
C GLY A 686 8.90 4.85 6.54
N PRO A 687 10.13 4.85 7.09
CA PRO A 687 10.42 4.50 8.48
C PRO A 687 9.80 5.41 9.55
N ARG A 688 9.50 6.66 9.21
CA ARG A 688 8.92 7.64 10.15
C ARG A 688 7.41 7.50 10.35
N ALA A 689 6.76 6.64 9.56
CA ALA A 689 5.33 6.39 9.69
C ALA A 689 5.01 5.53 10.92
N SER A 690 3.78 5.65 11.43
CA SER A 690 3.25 4.81 12.53
C SER A 690 3.03 3.35 12.13
N SER A 691 3.00 3.07 10.83
CA SER A 691 2.90 1.71 10.28
C SER A 691 3.80 1.61 9.05
N TRP A 692 4.51 0.49 8.95
CA TRP A 692 5.43 0.20 7.86
C TRP A 692 4.83 -0.81 6.92
N TYR A 693 5.06 -0.64 5.62
CA TYR A 693 4.76 -1.64 4.62
C TYR A 693 6.05 -2.38 4.25
N LEU A 694 6.07 -3.68 4.50
CA LEU A 694 7.25 -4.53 4.34
C LEU A 694 7.05 -5.51 3.20
N SER A 695 8.08 -5.70 2.39
CA SER A 695 8.10 -6.62 1.24
C SER A 695 9.43 -7.38 1.15
N ASP A 696 9.60 -8.15 0.08
CA ASP A 696 10.83 -8.91 -0.21
C ASP A 696 12.10 -8.05 -0.04
N GLY A 697 13.14 -8.63 0.57
CA GLY A 697 14.43 -7.96 0.75
C GLY A 697 15.11 -7.63 -0.58
N GLY A 698 14.86 -8.44 -1.61
CA GLY A 698 15.41 -8.27 -2.96
C GLY A 698 14.90 -7.02 -3.67
N HIS A 699 13.78 -6.45 -3.22
CA HIS A 699 13.33 -5.14 -3.69
C HIS A 699 14.29 -3.99 -3.29
N PHE A 700 15.19 -4.25 -2.33
CA PHE A 700 16.30 -3.35 -2.00
C PHE A 700 17.65 -3.97 -2.32
N ASP A 701 18.01 -5.13 -1.77
CA ASP A 701 19.28 -5.82 -2.05
C ASP A 701 19.00 -7.32 -2.13
N ASN A 702 19.05 -7.89 -3.34
CA ASN A 702 18.79 -9.31 -3.54
C ASN A 702 19.98 -10.19 -3.12
N THR A 703 21.19 -9.64 -3.06
CA THR A 703 22.41 -10.37 -2.71
C THR A 703 22.46 -10.73 -1.23
N GLY A 704 21.90 -9.87 -0.36
CA GLY A 704 22.01 -9.95 1.09
C GLY A 704 23.35 -9.45 1.64
N VAL A 705 24.24 -8.93 0.80
CA VAL A 705 25.58 -8.46 1.20
C VAL A 705 25.52 -7.12 1.93
N HIS A 706 24.50 -6.28 1.66
CA HIS A 706 24.39 -4.94 2.26
C HIS A 706 24.45 -4.96 3.79
N ALA A 707 23.78 -5.90 4.43
CA ALA A 707 23.78 -6.05 5.90
C ALA A 707 25.13 -6.52 6.46
N LEU A 708 25.94 -7.21 5.64
CA LEU A 708 27.28 -7.67 5.99
C LEU A 708 28.32 -6.55 5.82
N LEU A 709 28.22 -5.75 4.76
CA LEU A 709 29.06 -4.55 4.58
C LEU A 709 28.92 -3.58 5.76
N ARG A 710 27.69 -3.39 6.26
CA ARG A 710 27.42 -2.59 7.46
C ARG A 710 28.15 -3.08 8.73
N ARG A 711 28.52 -4.35 8.78
CA ARG A 711 29.24 -4.99 9.90
C ARG A 711 30.75 -5.01 9.69
N GLU A 712 31.22 -4.46 8.57
CA GLU A 712 32.63 -4.36 8.20
C GLU A 712 33.31 -5.73 8.35
N LEU A 713 32.73 -6.74 7.69
CA LEU A 713 33.28 -8.10 7.73
C LEU A 713 34.52 -8.18 6.84
N ASP A 714 35.50 -8.95 7.31
CA ASP A 714 36.80 -9.12 6.64
C ASP A 714 36.72 -10.05 5.42
N PHE A 715 35.78 -11.00 5.45
CA PHE A 715 35.55 -11.92 4.34
C PHE A 715 34.06 -12.21 4.16
N ILE A 716 33.55 -12.05 2.94
CA ILE A 716 32.15 -12.32 2.59
C ILE A 716 32.12 -13.33 1.46
N VAL A 717 31.38 -14.42 1.67
CA VAL A 717 31.03 -15.37 0.61
C VAL A 717 29.61 -15.06 0.16
N LEU A 718 29.43 -14.72 -1.11
CA LEU A 718 28.11 -14.50 -1.71
C LEU A 718 27.72 -15.70 -2.57
N ALA A 719 26.54 -16.25 -2.31
CA ALA A 719 25.84 -17.15 -3.21
C ALA A 719 24.87 -16.33 -4.08
N ASP A 720 25.31 -15.87 -5.25
CA ASP A 720 24.44 -15.19 -6.19
C ASP A 720 23.55 -16.20 -6.93
N CYS A 721 22.24 -16.10 -6.71
CA CYS A 721 21.21 -17.00 -7.18
C CYS A 721 20.08 -16.22 -7.87
N GLY A 722 20.33 -14.95 -8.21
CA GLY A 722 19.44 -14.14 -9.03
C GLY A 722 19.15 -14.80 -10.37
N ALA A 723 17.97 -14.57 -10.92
CA ALA A 723 17.66 -15.05 -12.26
C ALA A 723 18.32 -14.13 -13.28
N ASP A 724 19.40 -14.60 -13.89
CA ASP A 724 20.18 -13.81 -14.85
C ASP A 724 20.52 -14.64 -16.09
N PRO A 725 19.54 -14.89 -16.99
CA PRO A 725 19.74 -15.73 -18.17
C PRO A 725 20.73 -15.11 -19.17
N ASN A 726 20.97 -13.79 -19.08
CA ASN A 726 21.80 -13.03 -20.01
C ASN A 726 23.14 -12.59 -19.39
N TYR A 727 23.45 -13.00 -18.16
CA TYR A 727 24.68 -12.65 -17.45
C TYR A 727 24.93 -11.13 -17.36
N HIS A 728 23.89 -10.34 -17.08
CA HIS A 728 24.01 -8.90 -16.86
C HIS A 728 24.49 -8.53 -15.45
N PHE A 729 24.39 -9.44 -14.48
CA PHE A 729 24.79 -9.26 -13.08
C PHE A 729 24.16 -8.02 -12.40
N GLU A 730 22.91 -7.71 -12.74
CA GLU A 730 22.20 -6.50 -12.25
C GLU A 730 22.10 -6.46 -10.71
N ASP A 731 22.02 -7.61 -10.04
CA ASP A 731 22.02 -7.69 -8.57
C ASP A 731 23.36 -7.22 -7.99
N ILE A 732 24.48 -7.58 -8.62
CA ILE A 732 25.83 -7.14 -8.24
C ILE A 732 26.02 -5.66 -8.57
N GLU A 733 25.61 -5.20 -9.76
CA GLU A 733 25.65 -3.78 -10.13
C GLU A 733 24.89 -2.92 -9.10
N ASN A 734 23.69 -3.36 -8.73
CA ASN A 734 22.87 -2.73 -7.72
C ASN A 734 23.53 -2.71 -6.33
N LEU A 735 24.26 -3.77 -5.97
CA LEU A 735 25.04 -3.83 -4.73
C LEU A 735 26.20 -2.83 -4.75
N VAL A 736 27.00 -2.77 -5.82
CA VAL A 736 28.14 -1.84 -5.98
C VAL A 736 27.67 -0.40 -5.78
N ARG A 737 26.60 -0.01 -6.46
CA ARG A 737 26.02 1.33 -6.35
C ARG A 737 25.56 1.64 -4.92
N LYS A 738 24.89 0.70 -4.26
CA LYS A 738 24.39 0.88 -2.89
C LYS A 738 25.51 0.90 -1.86
N ALA A 739 26.54 0.08 -2.02
CA ALA A 739 27.72 0.08 -1.16
C ALA A 739 28.39 1.46 -1.14
N ARG A 740 28.59 2.05 -2.33
CA ARG A 740 29.14 3.40 -2.47
C ARG A 740 28.25 4.46 -1.82
N ILE A 741 26.94 4.44 -2.09
CA ILE A 741 26.01 5.47 -1.59
C ILE A 741 25.82 5.39 -0.07
N ASP A 742 25.63 4.19 0.48
CA ASP A 742 25.22 4.01 1.87
C ASP A 742 26.41 3.91 2.84
N PHE A 743 27.56 3.40 2.39
CA PHE A 743 28.71 3.13 3.24
C PHE A 743 30.00 3.84 2.77
N GLY A 744 29.99 4.50 1.61
CA GLY A 744 31.22 5.03 1.01
C GLY A 744 32.22 3.94 0.65
N ALA A 745 31.73 2.71 0.39
CA ALA A 745 32.57 1.56 0.08
C ALA A 745 32.63 1.32 -1.43
N ASP A 746 33.85 1.18 -1.96
CA ASP A 746 34.11 0.81 -3.34
C ASP A 746 34.36 -0.70 -3.47
N ILE A 747 33.81 -1.31 -4.52
CA ILE A 747 33.99 -2.73 -4.83
C ILE A 747 34.84 -2.83 -6.09
N GLU A 748 36.04 -3.39 -5.92
CA GLU A 748 36.97 -3.66 -7.01
C GLU A 748 36.92 -5.15 -7.38
N PHE A 749 36.82 -5.43 -8.68
CA PHE A 749 36.83 -6.80 -9.20
C PHE A 749 38.26 -7.17 -9.60
N TYR A 750 38.72 -8.34 -9.13
CA TYR A 750 40.02 -8.86 -9.57
C TYR A 750 39.99 -9.24 -11.04
N SER A 751 41.03 -8.85 -11.76
CA SER A 751 41.33 -9.43 -13.07
C SER A 751 41.63 -10.93 -12.94
N ARG A 752 41.50 -11.66 -14.06
CA ARG A 752 41.85 -13.09 -14.16
C ARG A 752 43.26 -13.38 -13.63
N GLU A 753 44.22 -12.54 -13.96
CA GLU A 753 45.62 -12.69 -13.56
C GLU A 753 45.84 -12.44 -12.07
N GLU A 754 45.17 -11.41 -11.51
CA GLU A 754 45.22 -11.13 -10.07
C GLU A 754 44.58 -12.26 -9.28
N ALA A 755 43.42 -12.75 -9.71
CA ALA A 755 42.74 -13.87 -9.06
C ALA A 755 43.61 -15.14 -9.08
N THR A 756 44.19 -15.50 -10.23
CA THR A 756 45.10 -16.66 -10.36
C THR A 756 46.34 -16.53 -9.46
N ARG A 757 46.94 -15.34 -9.40
CA ARG A 757 48.10 -15.08 -8.53
C ARG A 757 47.74 -15.16 -7.06
N ARG A 758 46.57 -14.65 -6.67
CA ARG A 758 46.15 -14.49 -5.28
C ARG A 758 45.54 -15.75 -4.69
N PHE A 759 44.84 -16.54 -5.50
CA PHE A 759 44.15 -17.77 -5.08
C PHE A 759 44.81 -19.04 -5.63
N ARG A 760 46.15 -19.15 -5.53
CA ARG A 760 46.90 -20.36 -5.92
C ARG A 760 46.41 -21.60 -5.16
N SER A 761 45.37 -22.24 -5.68
CA SER A 761 44.98 -23.60 -5.33
C SER A 761 45.30 -24.44 -6.57
N GLY A 762 45.82 -25.65 -6.42
CA GLY A 762 46.11 -26.56 -7.54
C GLY A 762 44.87 -27.07 -8.28
N ARG A 763 43.84 -26.24 -8.45
CA ARG A 763 42.58 -26.48 -9.17
C ARG A 763 42.31 -25.28 -10.08
N GLU A 764 41.78 -25.55 -11.28
CA GLU A 764 41.33 -24.50 -12.20
C GLU A 764 40.31 -23.59 -11.53
N ILE A 765 40.61 -22.29 -11.52
CA ILE A 765 39.64 -21.25 -11.19
C ILE A 765 38.82 -21.01 -12.47
N GLY A 766 37.51 -21.23 -12.41
CA GLY A 766 36.60 -20.84 -13.48
C GLY A 766 36.44 -19.32 -13.51
N PHE A 767 36.69 -18.71 -14.67
CA PHE A 767 36.54 -17.26 -14.87
C PHE A 767 35.20 -16.97 -15.56
N LEU A 768 34.51 -15.92 -15.09
CA LEU A 768 33.17 -15.54 -15.54
C LEU A 768 33.16 -14.65 -16.80
N SER A 769 34.30 -14.39 -17.45
CA SER A 769 34.34 -13.72 -18.75
C SER A 769 34.95 -14.63 -19.82
N GLN A 770 34.36 -14.60 -21.02
CA GLN A 770 34.95 -15.17 -22.24
C GLN A 770 35.98 -14.25 -22.90
N GLU A 771 36.29 -13.10 -22.31
CA GLU A 771 37.38 -12.21 -22.71
C GLU A 771 38.22 -11.78 -21.49
#